data_AF-A0AA48M563-F1
#
_entry.id   AF-A0AA48M563-F1
#
_cell.length_a   1.000
_cell.length_b   1.000
_cell.length_c   1.000
_cell.angle_alpha   90.00
_cell.angle_beta   90.00
_cell.angle_gamma   90.00
#
_symmetry.space_group_name_H-M   'P 1'
#
loop_
_entity.id
_entity.type
_entity.pdbx_description
1 polymer ?
#
loop_
_entity_poly.entity_id
_entity_poly.type
_entity_poly.pdbx_seq_one_letter_code
_entity_poly.pdbx_strand_id
1 'polypeptide(L)'
;MTPDRLPSSIGGTAESNVSRRTFLKTSAAIGGGLLLSVTTAKATSGADAANSGAFKPDAFIRIDRSGQVTLIIPQVEMGQGTYTSLPMLIAEELEVGLEHVRVEHAPADDGLYGNSLLGFQATGGSTSVRAFWEPLRRAGATARSMLVAAAAAGWQAPPNSCHAEGGEVIHAPTARRIAYGALVDVAATLPVPDKVPLKEPKDFKVIGTAAKRLDARDKVNGKAIYGIDVAVPGMKIAAVAASPVIGGRLARVDDRKASAVKGVRQIVRLDNAVAVIADHMWAAQKGLAALDIVWDEGENAHVSTADIVKRLVDAANGPAVVAKSEGDVARAMARAAKTVEAVYEAPFLAHATMEPINCTAHVRKDGCDVWVGTQVVTRARAAAAEVAGLPLEKVQIHNQLLGGGFGRRLDVDYVTQAVLIARQAGFPVKVIWSREEDIQHDVYRPYYYDRLAAGLDEKGLPIAWSHRVVGSSVEARWAPEAVVNGLDSDAVEGASGPYAIPNVLVDYVRQEPPSGLTTGWWRGVGLTHNAFMVEGFIDELAAATGNDPVAYRRMLLKESPRMTAALDLAAEKAGWHNPLPAGVGRGVSVMFGFETYIAQIAEVAVARDGRPRVRRVVCAVDCGRTVNPDTIRAQIEGGVIFGLTAALYGEITLEKGRVMQGNFDSYPMMRIDEAPAIEVHIINSDAAPGGVGEPGTSAIAPAVVNAIFAVTGKRLRRLPIKSEDLRSAQGDGTHPAPH
;
A
#
# COMPACT_ATOMS: atom_id res chain seq x y z
N MET A 1 -8.05 7.95 -37.41
CA MET A 1 -8.23 6.59 -36.84
C MET A 1 -7.03 6.28 -35.97
N THR A 2 -7.13 6.78 -34.74
CA THR A 2 -6.37 6.49 -33.53
C THR A 2 -7.00 7.43 -32.53
N PRO A 3 -7.87 6.96 -31.64
CA PRO A 3 -8.17 7.71 -30.44
C PRO A 3 -7.97 6.79 -29.23
N ASP A 4 -7.03 7.14 -28.36
CA ASP A 4 -7.06 6.79 -26.93
C ASP A 4 -5.92 7.53 -26.24
N ARG A 5 -6.17 8.81 -25.95
CA ARG A 5 -5.55 9.55 -24.86
C ARG A 5 -6.63 10.43 -24.26
N LEU A 6 -7.22 9.98 -23.16
CA LEU A 6 -7.78 10.91 -22.18
C LEU A 6 -6.66 11.87 -21.77
N PRO A 7 -6.92 13.19 -21.67
CA PRO A 7 -5.89 14.15 -21.34
C PRO A 7 -5.41 13.89 -19.90
N SER A 8 -4.16 13.47 -19.78
CA SER A 8 -3.39 13.58 -18.55
C SER A 8 -3.44 15.03 -18.07
N SER A 9 -3.96 15.26 -16.87
CA SER A 9 -3.92 16.56 -16.21
C SER A 9 -2.47 17.06 -16.07
N ILE A 10 -2.31 18.34 -16.32
CA ILE A 10 -1.07 19.04 -16.67
C ILE A 10 -0.12 19.15 -15.47
N GLY A 11 1.01 18.47 -15.55
CA GLY A 11 2.28 19.02 -15.09
C GLY A 11 2.97 19.70 -16.28
N GLY A 12 3.03 21.02 -16.29
CA GLY A 12 3.77 21.76 -17.30
C GLY A 12 5.27 21.54 -17.13
N THR A 13 5.83 20.57 -17.85
CA THR A 13 7.28 20.45 -18.00
C THR A 13 7.71 21.22 -19.23
N ALA A 14 8.58 22.22 -19.06
CA ALA A 14 9.49 22.60 -20.14
C ALA A 14 10.13 21.31 -20.67
N GLU A 15 10.11 21.10 -21.99
CA GLU A 15 10.77 19.98 -22.65
C GLU A 15 12.29 20.09 -22.44
N SER A 16 12.78 19.63 -21.28
CA SER A 16 14.16 19.23 -21.14
C SER A 16 14.24 17.79 -21.65
N ASN A 17 14.80 17.64 -22.85
CA ASN A 17 15.03 16.37 -23.52
C ASN A 17 16.17 15.58 -22.82
N VAL A 18 16.02 15.27 -21.52
CA VAL A 18 16.97 14.47 -20.74
C VAL A 18 16.66 13.00 -20.96
N SER A 19 17.54 12.30 -21.68
CA SER A 19 17.33 10.91 -22.05
C SER A 19 17.17 10.00 -20.82
N ARG A 20 16.13 9.16 -20.82
CA ARG A 20 15.87 8.06 -19.87
C ARG A 20 16.91 6.95 -20.03
N ARG A 21 18.17 7.17 -19.65
CA ARG A 21 19.21 6.13 -19.72
C ARG A 21 19.19 5.28 -18.46
N THR A 22 18.60 4.09 -18.56
CA THR A 22 18.93 2.99 -17.66
C THR A 22 20.37 2.58 -17.93
N PHE A 23 21.26 2.68 -16.94
CA PHE A 23 22.64 2.23 -17.09
C PHE A 23 22.78 0.83 -16.49
N LEU A 24 23.32 -0.10 -17.29
CA LEU A 24 23.67 -1.44 -16.84
C LEU A 24 25.19 -1.52 -16.65
N LYS A 25 25.65 -2.02 -15.50
CA LYS A 25 27.07 -2.32 -15.25
C LYS A 25 27.24 -3.79 -14.91
N THR A 26 28.35 -4.36 -15.35
CA THR A 26 28.73 -5.74 -15.03
C THR A 26 30.09 -5.82 -14.36
N SER A 27 30.29 -6.91 -13.62
CA SER A 27 31.54 -7.17 -12.91
C SER A 27 31.60 -8.63 -12.41
N ALA A 28 32.77 -9.05 -11.94
CA ALA A 28 32.95 -10.31 -11.25
C ALA A 28 32.55 -10.17 -9.76
N ALA A 29 31.83 -11.17 -9.23
CA ALA A 29 31.48 -11.22 -7.79
C ALA A 29 32.72 -11.47 -6.91
N ILE A 30 32.71 -10.95 -5.67
CA ILE A 30 33.69 -11.32 -4.64
C ILE A 30 33.44 -12.81 -4.31
N GLY A 31 34.27 -13.70 -4.86
CA GLY A 31 34.07 -15.16 -4.84
C GLY A 31 33.89 -15.81 -6.22
N GLY A 32 33.78 -15.02 -7.29
CA GLY A 32 33.54 -15.45 -8.68
C GLY A 32 32.07 -15.59 -9.05
N GLY A 33 31.73 -15.38 -10.33
CA GLY A 33 30.34 -15.23 -10.78
C GLY A 33 30.07 -13.92 -11.53
N LEU A 34 28.88 -13.84 -12.14
CA LEU A 34 28.41 -12.69 -12.91
C LEU A 34 27.49 -11.81 -12.05
N LEU A 35 27.76 -10.51 -12.03
CA LEU A 35 26.92 -9.49 -11.41
C LEU A 35 26.41 -8.51 -12.45
N LEU A 36 25.12 -8.16 -12.39
CA LEU A 36 24.51 -7.13 -13.25
C LEU A 36 23.70 -6.11 -12.43
N SER A 37 24.10 -4.83 -12.50
CA SER A 37 23.45 -3.74 -11.77
C SER A 37 22.52 -2.98 -12.69
N VAL A 38 21.33 -2.61 -12.21
CA VAL A 38 20.38 -1.78 -12.94
C VAL A 38 20.11 -0.53 -12.11
N THR A 39 20.36 0.64 -12.66
CA THR A 39 19.97 1.90 -11.99
C THR A 39 18.54 2.25 -12.35
N THR A 40 17.63 2.24 -11.37
CA THR A 40 16.22 2.61 -11.53
C THR A 40 15.91 4.05 -11.11
N ALA A 41 16.79 4.69 -10.35
CA ALA A 41 16.59 6.06 -9.87
C ALA A 41 16.77 7.11 -10.98
N LYS A 42 15.92 8.16 -10.97
CA LYS A 42 16.22 9.44 -11.64
C LYS A 42 17.47 9.99 -10.96
N ALA A 43 18.55 10.23 -11.71
CA ALA A 43 19.68 10.98 -11.18
C ALA A 43 19.19 12.38 -10.76
N THR A 44 18.97 12.59 -9.47
CA THR A 44 18.73 13.92 -8.92
C THR A 44 20.02 14.71 -9.07
N SER A 45 19.92 15.84 -9.77
CA SER A 45 21.01 16.80 -9.96
C SER A 45 21.39 17.43 -8.62
N GLY A 46 22.25 16.74 -7.87
CA GLY A 46 22.98 17.25 -6.72
C GLY A 46 24.46 17.12 -7.00
N ALA A 47 25.18 18.25 -6.98
CA ALA A 47 26.60 18.35 -7.22
C ALA A 47 27.40 17.74 -6.06
N ASP A 48 27.38 16.41 -5.94
CA ASP A 48 28.35 15.61 -5.15
C ASP A 48 28.61 14.24 -5.81
N ALA A 49 28.08 14.00 -7.02
CA ALA A 49 28.30 12.77 -7.79
C ALA A 49 29.74 12.58 -8.32
N ALA A 50 30.68 13.46 -7.96
CA ALA A 50 32.02 13.46 -8.52
C ALA A 50 33.08 12.67 -7.71
N ASN A 51 32.80 12.20 -6.49
CA ASN A 51 33.85 11.59 -5.65
C ASN A 51 33.51 10.29 -4.90
N SER A 52 32.51 9.53 -5.34
CA SER A 52 32.24 8.19 -4.79
C SER A 52 31.98 7.13 -5.85
N GLY A 53 32.64 7.22 -7.00
CA GLY A 53 32.68 6.20 -8.07
C GLY A 53 33.25 4.83 -7.66
N ALA A 54 33.16 4.46 -6.39
CA ALA A 54 33.44 3.13 -5.87
C ALA A 54 32.35 2.16 -6.33
N PHE A 55 32.75 1.27 -7.22
CA PHE A 55 32.08 0.02 -7.57
C PHE A 55 31.55 -0.72 -6.32
N LYS A 56 30.24 -1.03 -6.28
CA LYS A 56 29.61 -1.83 -5.21
C LYS A 56 29.10 -3.17 -5.79
N PRO A 57 29.62 -4.32 -5.36
CA PRO A 57 29.39 -5.63 -5.97
C PRO A 57 28.02 -6.30 -5.72
N ASP A 58 26.98 -5.57 -5.32
CA ASP A 58 25.64 -6.14 -5.08
C ASP A 58 24.65 -5.61 -6.09
N ALA A 59 24.68 -6.23 -7.24
CA ALA A 59 23.92 -5.87 -8.41
C ALA A 59 22.63 -6.70 -8.40
N PHE A 60 21.46 -6.11 -8.75
CA PHE A 60 20.12 -6.73 -8.68
C PHE A 60 20.08 -8.23 -9.05
N ILE A 61 20.91 -8.69 -9.98
CA ILE A 61 21.08 -10.10 -10.31
C ILE A 61 22.52 -10.55 -10.04
N ARG A 62 22.65 -11.66 -9.30
CA ARG A 62 23.88 -12.44 -9.14
C ARG A 62 23.67 -13.85 -9.70
N ILE A 63 24.60 -14.32 -10.54
CA ILE A 63 24.66 -15.72 -11.00
C ILE A 63 26.01 -16.29 -10.59
N ASP A 64 26.00 -17.29 -9.73
CA ASP A 64 27.23 -17.93 -9.24
C ASP A 64 27.72 -19.04 -10.18
N ARG A 65 28.88 -19.63 -9.86
CA ARG A 65 29.48 -20.73 -10.63
C ARG A 65 28.67 -22.04 -10.62
N SER A 66 27.71 -22.19 -9.71
CA SER A 66 26.77 -23.32 -9.71
C SER A 66 25.58 -23.07 -10.65
N GLY A 67 25.44 -21.84 -11.17
CA GLY A 67 24.30 -21.41 -11.98
C GLY A 67 23.11 -20.92 -11.15
N GLN A 68 23.24 -20.80 -9.83
CA GLN A 68 22.18 -20.29 -8.97
C GLN A 68 21.99 -18.79 -9.23
N VAL A 69 20.76 -18.41 -9.58
CA VAL A 69 20.37 -17.00 -9.74
C VAL A 69 19.90 -16.46 -8.39
N THR A 70 20.41 -15.30 -7.98
CA THR A 70 19.95 -14.55 -6.81
C THR A 70 19.47 -13.16 -7.25
N LEU A 71 18.24 -12.80 -6.87
CA LEU A 71 17.70 -11.46 -6.97
C LEU A 71 17.92 -10.72 -5.65
N ILE A 72 18.70 -9.63 -5.70
CA ILE A 72 18.82 -8.69 -4.58
C ILE A 72 17.58 -7.77 -4.62
N ILE A 73 16.60 -8.04 -3.76
CA ILE A 73 15.27 -7.44 -3.85
C ILE A 73 15.17 -6.13 -3.04
N PRO A 74 14.84 -5.00 -3.69
CA PRO A 74 14.67 -3.73 -2.99
C PRO A 74 13.29 -3.58 -2.34
N GLN A 75 12.35 -4.46 -2.71
CA GLN A 75 11.00 -4.50 -2.16
C GLN A 75 10.96 -5.44 -0.95
N VAL A 76 9.96 -5.24 -0.08
CA VAL A 76 9.78 -6.06 1.13
C VAL A 76 8.49 -6.85 1.05
N GLU A 77 8.52 -8.10 1.51
CA GLU A 77 7.36 -8.98 1.48
C GLU A 77 6.53 -8.85 2.76
N MET A 78 5.23 -8.52 2.60
CA MET A 78 4.28 -8.40 3.71
C MET A 78 2.94 -9.12 3.42
N GLY A 79 2.93 -10.03 2.44
CA GLY A 79 1.75 -10.81 2.04
C GLY A 79 1.34 -10.60 0.58
N GLN A 80 1.85 -9.59 -0.12
CA GLN A 80 1.46 -9.24 -1.49
C GLN A 80 2.12 -10.05 -2.61
N GLY A 81 3.10 -10.93 -2.32
CA GLY A 81 3.67 -11.84 -3.32
C GLY A 81 4.73 -11.21 -4.24
N THR A 82 5.28 -10.05 -3.87
CA THR A 82 6.41 -9.42 -4.56
C THR A 82 7.64 -10.33 -4.64
N TYR A 83 7.83 -11.22 -3.66
CA TYR A 83 8.94 -12.19 -3.62
C TYR A 83 8.74 -13.34 -4.59
N THR A 84 7.67 -13.32 -5.38
CA THR A 84 7.41 -14.26 -6.46
C THR A 84 7.27 -13.50 -7.78
N SER A 85 6.44 -12.46 -7.81
CA SER A 85 6.19 -11.70 -9.05
C SER A 85 7.43 -11.00 -9.61
N LEU A 86 8.34 -10.47 -8.77
CA LEU A 86 9.58 -9.86 -9.27
C LEU A 86 10.61 -10.90 -9.77
N PRO A 87 10.86 -12.01 -9.04
CA PRO A 87 11.63 -13.13 -9.59
C PRO A 87 11.12 -13.68 -10.92
N MET A 88 9.79 -13.74 -11.14
CA MET A 88 9.22 -14.18 -12.42
C MET A 88 9.70 -13.33 -13.60
N LEU A 89 9.89 -12.01 -13.41
CA LEU A 89 10.37 -11.11 -14.47
C LEU A 89 11.78 -11.45 -14.94
N ILE A 90 12.65 -11.82 -14.00
CA ILE A 90 14.03 -12.20 -14.29
C ILE A 90 14.08 -13.63 -14.82
N ALA A 91 13.34 -14.56 -14.21
CA ALA A 91 13.30 -15.95 -14.62
C ALA A 91 12.86 -16.10 -16.09
N GLU A 92 11.81 -15.35 -16.48
CA GLU A 92 11.30 -15.31 -17.85
C GLU A 92 12.39 -14.93 -18.85
N GLU A 93 13.11 -13.85 -18.57
CA GLU A 93 14.12 -13.32 -19.49
C GLU A 93 15.45 -14.07 -19.39
N LEU A 94 15.76 -14.74 -18.28
CA LEU A 94 16.93 -15.60 -18.17
C LEU A 94 16.72 -17.00 -18.74
N GLU A 95 15.50 -17.37 -19.17
CA GLU A 95 15.17 -18.74 -19.60
C GLU A 95 15.52 -19.77 -18.52
N VAL A 96 15.16 -19.48 -17.26
CA VAL A 96 15.33 -20.39 -16.11
C VAL A 96 13.97 -20.69 -15.46
N GLY A 97 13.85 -21.84 -14.80
CA GLY A 97 12.72 -22.12 -13.92
C GLY A 97 12.70 -21.17 -12.74
N LEU A 98 11.49 -20.82 -12.25
CA LEU A 98 11.33 -19.88 -11.13
C LEU A 98 11.98 -20.40 -9.84
N GLU A 99 11.98 -21.71 -9.65
CA GLU A 99 12.63 -22.43 -8.55
C GLU A 99 14.17 -22.26 -8.52
N HIS A 100 14.77 -21.81 -9.62
CA HIS A 100 16.19 -21.50 -9.71
C HIS A 100 16.53 -20.05 -9.34
N VAL A 101 15.54 -19.24 -8.90
CA VAL A 101 15.76 -17.86 -8.43
C VAL A 101 15.60 -17.80 -6.92
N ARG A 102 16.68 -17.41 -6.23
CA ARG A 102 16.66 -17.06 -4.80
C ARG A 102 16.50 -15.56 -4.62
N VAL A 103 15.98 -15.16 -3.47
CA VAL A 103 15.74 -13.76 -3.12
C VAL A 103 16.57 -13.42 -1.88
N GLU A 104 17.31 -12.32 -1.93
CA GLU A 104 18.04 -11.74 -0.80
C GLU A 104 17.65 -10.27 -0.64
N HIS A 105 17.42 -9.80 0.59
CA HIS A 105 17.06 -8.41 0.82
C HIS A 105 18.19 -7.46 0.38
N ALA A 106 17.83 -6.41 -0.34
CA ALA A 106 18.77 -5.35 -0.67
C ALA A 106 19.18 -4.55 0.58
N PRO A 107 20.46 -4.14 0.68
CA PRO A 107 20.89 -3.19 1.69
C PRO A 107 20.26 -1.81 1.46
N ALA A 108 20.36 -0.93 2.46
CA ALA A 108 19.87 0.44 2.41
C ALA A 108 20.72 1.31 1.46
N ASP A 109 20.23 1.57 0.24
CA ASP A 109 20.92 2.43 -0.74
C ASP A 109 19.91 2.96 -1.79
N ASP A 110 19.42 4.19 -1.61
CA ASP A 110 18.44 4.78 -2.54
C ASP A 110 19.00 4.96 -3.96
N GLY A 111 20.31 5.20 -4.10
CA GLY A 111 20.95 5.38 -5.39
C GLY A 111 20.95 4.11 -6.23
N LEU A 112 21.11 2.95 -5.59
CA LEU A 112 21.07 1.65 -6.26
C LEU A 112 19.65 1.06 -6.34
N TYR A 113 18.89 1.15 -5.26
CA TYR A 113 17.64 0.39 -5.06
C TYR A 113 16.38 1.25 -5.04
N GLY A 114 16.51 2.54 -5.36
CA GLY A 114 15.40 3.49 -5.41
C GLY A 114 14.30 3.04 -6.37
N ASN A 115 13.06 3.10 -5.89
CA ASN A 115 11.89 2.86 -6.71
C ASN A 115 11.66 4.07 -7.63
N SER A 116 11.65 3.87 -8.94
CA SER A 116 11.59 4.95 -9.93
C SER A 116 10.31 5.80 -9.86
N LEU A 117 9.23 5.25 -9.29
CA LEU A 117 7.95 5.95 -9.10
C LEU A 117 7.87 6.70 -7.76
N LEU A 118 8.70 6.32 -6.77
CA LEU A 118 8.72 6.95 -5.44
C LEU A 118 9.94 7.85 -5.22
N GLY A 119 11.05 7.62 -5.94
CA GLY A 119 12.31 8.34 -5.79
C GLY A 119 13.29 7.74 -4.78
N PHE A 120 12.86 6.80 -3.94
CA PHE A 120 13.67 6.18 -2.87
C PHE A 120 13.34 4.69 -2.69
N GLN A 121 14.13 3.97 -1.90
CA GLN A 121 13.99 2.55 -1.66
C GLN A 121 12.82 2.28 -0.71
N ALA A 122 11.65 2.00 -1.30
CA ALA A 122 10.46 1.67 -0.55
C ALA A 122 9.49 0.72 -1.26
N THR A 123 8.61 0.12 -0.46
CA THR A 123 7.47 -0.70 -0.91
C THR A 123 6.16 -0.01 -0.52
N GLY A 124 5.41 0.52 -1.48
CA GLY A 124 4.15 1.23 -1.27
C GLY A 124 3.55 1.77 -2.59
N GLY A 125 2.35 2.34 -2.55
CA GLY A 125 1.68 2.99 -3.70
C GLY A 125 1.43 2.05 -4.88
N SER A 126 1.29 0.75 -4.62
CA SER A 126 1.18 -0.29 -5.65
C SER A 126 2.30 -0.30 -6.70
N THR A 127 3.49 0.19 -6.36
CA THR A 127 4.54 0.50 -7.34
C THR A 127 5.47 -0.67 -7.67
N SER A 128 5.51 -1.76 -6.89
CA SER A 128 6.54 -2.79 -7.02
C SER A 128 6.64 -3.41 -8.41
N VAL A 129 5.53 -3.89 -9.01
CA VAL A 129 5.60 -4.41 -10.39
C VAL A 129 5.74 -3.26 -11.39
N ARG A 130 5.02 -2.15 -11.21
CA ARG A 130 5.03 -0.99 -12.13
C ARG A 130 6.44 -0.42 -12.33
N ALA A 131 7.19 -0.23 -11.25
CA ALA A 131 8.52 0.36 -11.25
C ALA A 131 9.60 -0.62 -11.75
N PHE A 132 9.41 -1.93 -11.55
CA PHE A 132 10.42 -2.95 -11.83
C PHE A 132 10.10 -3.86 -13.03
N TRP A 133 8.93 -3.71 -13.67
CA TRP A 133 8.49 -4.47 -14.85
C TRP A 133 9.54 -4.48 -15.96
N GLU A 134 9.89 -3.30 -16.47
CA GLU A 134 10.86 -3.18 -17.55
C GLU A 134 12.31 -3.32 -17.06
N PRO A 135 12.73 -2.67 -15.94
CA PRO A 135 14.11 -2.77 -15.47
C PRO A 135 14.59 -4.20 -15.19
N LEU A 136 13.79 -5.02 -14.50
CA LEU A 136 14.19 -6.40 -14.18
C LEU A 136 14.17 -7.31 -15.41
N ARG A 137 13.23 -7.10 -16.34
CA ARG A 137 13.22 -7.83 -17.60
C ARG A 137 14.44 -7.50 -18.46
N ARG A 138 14.82 -6.22 -18.55
CA ARG A 138 16.06 -5.80 -19.22
C ARG A 138 17.28 -6.40 -18.56
N ALA A 139 17.32 -6.45 -17.23
CA ALA A 139 18.39 -7.09 -16.49
C ALA A 139 18.53 -8.57 -16.87
N GLY A 140 17.43 -9.34 -16.82
CA GLY A 140 17.43 -10.74 -17.19
C GLY A 140 17.84 -10.97 -18.65
N ALA A 141 17.31 -10.17 -19.58
CA ALA A 141 17.61 -10.31 -21.00
C ALA A 141 19.09 -10.00 -21.30
N THR A 142 19.65 -8.98 -20.66
CA THR A 142 21.06 -8.62 -20.79
C THR A 142 21.97 -9.73 -20.25
N ALA A 143 21.68 -10.25 -19.06
CA ALA A 143 22.44 -11.37 -18.51
C ALA A 143 22.38 -12.61 -19.42
N ARG A 144 21.19 -12.96 -19.95
CA ARG A 144 21.00 -14.02 -20.96
C ARG A 144 21.88 -13.79 -22.19
N SER A 145 21.87 -12.57 -22.74
CA SER A 145 22.66 -12.21 -23.92
C SER A 145 24.16 -12.38 -23.70
N MET A 146 24.66 -11.97 -22.52
CA MET A 146 26.07 -12.11 -22.17
C MET A 146 26.49 -13.56 -21.98
N LEU A 147 25.63 -14.39 -21.39
CA LEU A 147 25.86 -15.84 -21.27
C LEU A 147 25.89 -16.52 -22.65
N VAL A 148 24.96 -16.17 -23.53
CA VAL A 148 24.94 -16.66 -24.92
C VAL A 148 26.21 -16.25 -25.68
N ALA A 149 26.64 -15.00 -25.53
CA ALA A 149 27.88 -14.50 -26.14
C ALA A 149 29.12 -15.24 -25.61
N ALA A 150 29.18 -15.51 -24.30
CA ALA A 150 30.28 -16.27 -23.69
C ALA A 150 30.37 -17.70 -24.24
N ALA A 151 29.23 -18.39 -24.36
CA ALA A 151 29.20 -19.75 -24.93
C ALA A 151 29.59 -19.75 -26.41
N ALA A 152 29.04 -18.82 -27.19
CA ALA A 152 29.34 -18.66 -28.61
C ALA A 152 30.84 -18.40 -28.85
N ALA A 153 31.45 -17.54 -28.05
CA ALA A 153 32.89 -17.28 -28.09
C ALA A 153 33.71 -18.54 -27.78
N GLY A 154 33.36 -19.28 -26.71
CA GLY A 154 34.03 -20.54 -26.36
C GLY A 154 33.88 -21.63 -27.43
N TRP A 155 32.77 -21.64 -28.15
CA TRP A 155 32.49 -22.57 -29.23
C TRP A 155 32.97 -22.12 -30.61
N GLN A 156 33.50 -20.90 -30.72
CA GLN A 156 33.84 -20.24 -32.00
C GLN A 156 32.66 -20.26 -32.98
N ALA A 157 31.45 -20.04 -32.47
CA ALA A 157 30.21 -20.08 -33.23
C ALA A 157 29.55 -18.68 -33.31
N PRO A 158 28.74 -18.39 -34.35
CA PRO A 158 27.94 -17.17 -34.39
C PRO A 158 26.96 -17.10 -33.21
N PRO A 159 26.83 -15.97 -32.46
CA PRO A 159 25.91 -15.89 -31.33
C PRO A 159 24.45 -16.23 -31.65
N ASN A 160 23.98 -15.92 -32.86
CA ASN A 160 22.63 -16.24 -33.33
C ASN A 160 22.39 -17.75 -33.61
N SER A 161 23.44 -18.57 -33.58
CA SER A 161 23.34 -20.03 -33.61
C SER A 161 23.19 -20.65 -32.21
N CYS A 162 23.28 -19.83 -31.17
CA CYS A 162 23.13 -20.21 -29.77
C CYS A 162 21.85 -19.61 -29.18
N HIS A 163 21.19 -20.33 -28.28
CA HIS A 163 20.05 -19.82 -27.52
C HIS A 163 20.10 -20.32 -26.08
N ALA A 164 19.41 -19.60 -25.20
CA ALA A 164 19.28 -19.96 -23.80
C ALA A 164 18.01 -20.82 -23.58
N GLU A 165 18.12 -21.84 -22.75
CA GLU A 165 16.99 -22.67 -22.33
C GLU A 165 17.34 -23.41 -21.03
N GLY A 166 16.46 -23.35 -20.03
CA GLY A 166 16.59 -24.13 -18.80
C GLY A 166 17.84 -23.83 -17.96
N GLY A 167 18.37 -22.61 -18.00
CA GLY A 167 19.63 -22.26 -17.33
C GLY A 167 20.90 -22.74 -18.02
N GLU A 168 20.78 -23.09 -19.31
CA GLU A 168 21.88 -23.49 -20.16
C GLU A 168 21.88 -22.68 -21.45
N VAL A 169 23.05 -22.60 -22.11
CA VAL A 169 23.15 -22.16 -23.50
C VAL A 169 23.29 -23.38 -24.39
N ILE A 170 22.56 -23.40 -25.50
CA ILE A 170 22.49 -24.49 -26.48
C ILE A 170 22.95 -23.97 -27.85
N HIS A 171 23.93 -24.64 -28.48
CA HIS A 171 24.30 -24.41 -29.87
C HIS A 171 23.43 -25.24 -30.81
N ALA A 172 22.44 -24.62 -31.45
CA ALA A 172 21.39 -25.30 -32.22
C ALA A 172 21.94 -26.25 -33.32
N PRO A 173 22.96 -25.90 -34.12
CA PRO A 173 23.46 -26.78 -35.18
C PRO A 173 24.10 -28.09 -34.67
N THR A 174 24.62 -28.10 -33.44
CA THR A 174 25.37 -29.26 -32.90
C THR A 174 24.73 -29.89 -31.67
N ALA A 175 23.67 -29.28 -31.13
CA ALA A 175 23.06 -29.62 -29.85
C ALA A 175 24.00 -29.62 -28.63
N ARG A 176 25.19 -29.01 -28.72
CA ARG A 176 26.07 -28.79 -27.55
C ARG A 176 25.38 -27.88 -26.54
N ARG A 177 25.52 -28.21 -25.25
CA ARG A 177 24.92 -27.48 -24.12
C ARG A 177 26.00 -27.11 -23.11
N ILE A 178 25.85 -25.97 -22.45
CA ILE A 178 26.70 -25.55 -21.34
C ILE A 178 25.89 -24.76 -20.32
N ALA A 179 25.98 -25.14 -19.05
CA ALA A 179 25.25 -24.48 -17.96
C ALA A 179 25.78 -23.07 -17.70
N TYR A 180 24.90 -22.17 -17.26
CA TYR A 180 25.25 -20.77 -16.97
C TYR A 180 26.42 -20.64 -16.01
N GLY A 181 26.48 -21.47 -14.98
CA GLY A 181 27.56 -21.46 -13.98
C GLY A 181 28.97 -21.63 -14.58
N ALA A 182 29.11 -22.35 -15.69
CA ALA A 182 30.39 -22.50 -16.39
C ALA A 182 30.75 -21.30 -17.28
N LEU A 183 29.78 -20.42 -17.56
CA LEU A 183 29.93 -19.27 -18.45
C LEU A 183 30.14 -17.96 -17.71
N VAL A 184 29.72 -17.86 -16.44
CA VAL A 184 29.64 -16.59 -15.70
C VAL A 184 30.95 -15.81 -15.64
N ASP A 185 32.08 -16.50 -15.46
CA ASP A 185 33.40 -15.85 -15.37
C ASP A 185 33.81 -15.24 -16.72
N VAL A 186 33.55 -15.93 -17.84
CA VAL A 186 33.80 -15.39 -19.18
C VAL A 186 32.82 -14.25 -19.48
N ALA A 187 31.53 -14.46 -19.20
CA ALA A 187 30.49 -13.46 -19.43
C ALA A 187 30.79 -12.15 -18.71
N ALA A 188 31.32 -12.20 -17.48
CA ALA A 188 31.68 -11.01 -16.70
C ALA A 188 32.80 -10.16 -17.34
N THR A 189 33.60 -10.72 -18.24
CA THR A 189 34.66 -10.00 -18.98
C THR A 189 34.19 -9.41 -20.32
N LEU A 190 33.02 -9.81 -20.79
CA LEU A 190 32.46 -9.33 -22.06
C LEU A 190 31.83 -7.94 -21.90
N PRO A 191 31.84 -7.11 -22.96
CA PRO A 191 31.12 -5.85 -22.95
C PRO A 191 29.61 -6.07 -22.77
N VAL A 192 28.97 -5.19 -22.00
CA VAL A 192 27.52 -5.20 -21.85
C VAL A 192 26.88 -4.76 -23.16
N PRO A 193 25.95 -5.53 -23.76
CA PRO A 193 25.28 -5.13 -24.98
C PRO A 193 24.43 -3.85 -24.79
N ASP A 194 24.52 -2.90 -25.72
CA ASP A 194 23.79 -1.62 -25.65
C ASP A 194 22.26 -1.78 -25.77
N LYS A 195 21.81 -2.75 -26.59
CA LYS A 195 20.39 -3.03 -26.82
C LYS A 195 20.17 -4.53 -26.81
N VAL A 196 19.26 -4.99 -25.95
CA VAL A 196 18.82 -6.37 -25.90
C VAL A 196 17.31 -6.41 -26.05
N PRO A 197 16.78 -7.19 -27.03
CA PRO A 197 15.34 -7.36 -27.16
C PRO A 197 14.78 -8.10 -25.95
N LEU A 198 13.66 -7.61 -25.44
CA LEU A 198 12.87 -8.32 -24.44
C LEU A 198 12.01 -9.38 -25.15
N LYS A 199 11.63 -10.42 -24.43
CA LYS A 199 10.67 -11.41 -24.95
C LYS A 199 9.32 -10.76 -25.24
N GLU A 200 8.65 -11.19 -26.30
CA GLU A 200 7.28 -10.75 -26.55
C GLU A 200 6.32 -11.58 -25.70
N PRO A 201 5.12 -11.07 -25.37
CA PRO A 201 4.22 -11.79 -24.47
C PRO A 201 3.79 -13.18 -24.93
N LYS A 202 3.73 -13.41 -26.24
CA LYS A 202 3.46 -14.74 -26.83
C LYS A 202 4.56 -15.77 -26.54
N ASP A 203 5.75 -15.31 -26.18
CA ASP A 203 6.93 -16.14 -25.90
C ASP A 203 7.15 -16.33 -24.39
N PHE A 204 6.27 -15.76 -23.55
CA PHE A 204 6.34 -15.92 -22.10
C PHE A 204 6.07 -17.38 -21.68
N LYS A 205 6.92 -17.89 -20.79
CA LYS A 205 6.83 -19.25 -20.21
C LYS A 205 6.45 -19.23 -18.73
N VAL A 206 6.77 -18.15 -18.02
CA VAL A 206 6.60 -17.96 -16.57
C VAL A 206 5.64 -16.81 -16.29
N ILE A 207 5.84 -15.64 -16.91
CA ILE A 207 4.95 -14.48 -16.76
C ILE A 207 3.55 -14.83 -17.26
N GLY A 208 2.53 -14.55 -16.45
CA GLY A 208 1.13 -14.87 -16.73
C GLY A 208 0.68 -16.23 -16.21
N THR A 209 1.60 -17.08 -15.74
CA THR A 209 1.25 -18.37 -15.12
C THR A 209 0.88 -18.19 -13.65
N ALA A 210 0.02 -19.08 -13.13
CA ALA A 210 -0.33 -19.16 -11.71
C ALA A 210 0.80 -19.80 -10.88
N ALA A 211 1.98 -19.18 -10.91
CA ALA A 211 3.16 -19.69 -10.22
C ALA A 211 2.95 -19.66 -8.69
N LYS A 212 3.32 -20.75 -8.03
CA LYS A 212 3.26 -20.83 -6.57
C LYS A 212 4.29 -19.90 -5.94
N ARG A 213 3.95 -19.37 -4.78
CA ARG A 213 4.78 -18.45 -4.01
C ARG A 213 6.11 -19.09 -3.58
N LEU A 214 7.24 -18.44 -3.88
CA LEU A 214 8.58 -18.90 -3.50
C LEU A 214 8.78 -18.94 -1.98
N ASP A 215 8.12 -18.04 -1.26
CA ASP A 215 8.19 -17.89 0.19
C ASP A 215 7.14 -18.71 0.95
N ALA A 216 6.25 -19.44 0.26
CA ALA A 216 5.17 -20.17 0.92
C ALA A 216 5.67 -21.28 1.84
N ARG A 217 6.68 -22.04 1.41
CA ARG A 217 7.20 -23.19 2.16
C ARG A 217 7.65 -22.78 3.56
N ASP A 218 8.39 -21.68 3.66
CA ASP A 218 8.96 -21.22 4.93
C ASP A 218 7.90 -20.55 5.82
N LYS A 219 6.88 -19.94 5.23
CA LYS A 219 5.73 -19.39 5.97
C LYS A 219 4.87 -20.47 6.60
N VAL A 220 4.60 -21.57 5.89
CA VAL A 220 3.69 -22.63 6.40
C VAL A 220 4.36 -23.59 7.39
N ASN A 221 5.70 -23.61 7.48
CA ASN A 221 6.44 -24.48 8.40
C ASN A 221 7.14 -23.72 9.54
N GLY A 222 6.94 -22.41 9.67
CA GLY A 222 7.50 -21.58 10.73
C GLY A 222 8.99 -21.25 10.59
N LYS A 223 9.59 -21.42 9.41
CA LYS A 223 10.99 -21.03 9.14
C LYS A 223 11.14 -19.57 8.71
N ALA A 224 10.08 -18.97 8.18
CA ALA A 224 10.08 -17.56 7.81
C ALA A 224 10.37 -16.69 9.04
N ILE A 225 11.33 -15.76 8.90
CA ILE A 225 11.74 -14.87 9.99
C ILE A 225 11.08 -13.51 9.78
N TYR A 226 10.23 -13.11 10.72
CA TYR A 226 9.64 -11.78 10.82
C TYR A 226 10.44 -10.91 11.81
N GLY A 227 10.17 -9.60 11.83
CA GLY A 227 10.82 -8.69 12.79
C GLY A 227 10.68 -9.16 14.24
N ILE A 228 9.49 -9.67 14.59
CA ILE A 228 9.20 -10.14 15.95
C ILE A 228 9.94 -11.43 16.32
N ASP A 229 10.41 -12.22 15.35
CA ASP A 229 11.10 -13.50 15.60
C ASP A 229 12.59 -13.31 15.91
N VAL A 230 13.16 -12.16 15.56
CA VAL A 230 14.61 -11.88 15.66
C VAL A 230 15.16 -12.25 17.03
N ALA A 231 16.18 -13.09 17.10
CA ALA A 231 16.86 -13.42 18.34
C ALA A 231 18.37 -13.22 18.17
N VAL A 232 18.94 -12.29 18.94
CA VAL A 232 20.39 -12.03 18.92
C VAL A 232 21.01 -12.33 20.29
N PRO A 233 22.30 -12.75 20.35
CA PRO A 233 22.95 -13.07 21.62
C PRO A 233 22.88 -11.93 22.63
N GLY A 234 22.57 -12.27 23.89
CA GLY A 234 22.50 -11.30 24.99
C GLY A 234 21.23 -10.43 25.01
N MET A 235 20.35 -10.54 24.02
CA MET A 235 19.13 -9.73 23.89
C MET A 235 18.22 -9.80 25.12
N LYS A 236 17.52 -8.70 25.37
CA LYS A 236 16.43 -8.56 26.33
C LYS A 236 15.17 -8.05 25.63
N ILE A 237 14.03 -8.19 26.26
CA ILE A 237 12.74 -7.75 25.70
C ILE A 237 12.23 -6.55 26.50
N ALA A 238 11.72 -5.55 25.81
CA ALA A 238 11.07 -4.39 26.39
C ALA A 238 9.58 -4.36 26.06
N ALA A 239 8.76 -4.16 27.08
CA ALA A 239 7.38 -3.71 26.95
C ALA A 239 7.34 -2.19 27.21
N VAL A 240 6.45 -1.49 26.53
CA VAL A 240 6.33 -0.02 26.59
C VAL A 240 4.92 0.39 26.98
N ALA A 241 4.80 1.50 27.69
CA ALA A 241 3.57 2.25 27.86
C ALA A 241 3.82 3.70 27.45
N ALA A 242 3.12 4.18 26.43
CA ALA A 242 3.12 5.59 26.05
C ALA A 242 2.06 6.38 26.82
N SER A 243 2.14 7.71 26.76
CA SER A 243 1.12 8.59 27.33
C SER A 243 -0.25 8.26 26.71
N PRO A 244 -1.27 7.93 27.52
CA PRO A 244 -2.58 7.57 26.98
C PRO A 244 -3.33 8.77 26.41
N VAL A 245 -2.95 9.99 26.81
CA VAL A 245 -3.44 11.23 26.20
C VAL A 245 -2.46 11.64 25.11
N ILE A 246 -2.99 11.86 23.92
CA ILE A 246 -2.24 12.28 22.74
C ILE A 246 -1.50 13.59 23.01
N GLY A 247 -0.20 13.63 22.72
CA GLY A 247 0.66 14.79 22.98
C GLY A 247 1.05 14.97 24.45
N GLY A 248 0.56 14.12 25.36
CA GLY A 248 0.96 14.10 26.76
C GLY A 248 2.40 13.63 26.98
N ARG A 249 2.93 13.91 28.17
CA ARG A 249 4.33 13.69 28.55
C ARG A 249 4.45 12.94 29.88
N LEU A 250 5.57 12.27 30.08
CA LEU A 250 5.90 11.64 31.36
C LEU A 250 6.22 12.73 32.39
N ALA A 251 5.36 12.89 33.40
CA ALA A 251 5.62 13.80 34.51
C ALA A 251 6.48 13.12 35.58
N ARG A 252 6.09 11.90 36.00
CA ARG A 252 6.79 11.13 37.03
C ARG A 252 6.51 9.64 36.87
N VAL A 253 7.48 8.81 37.25
CA VAL A 253 7.26 7.37 37.45
C VAL A 253 7.91 6.91 38.75
N ASP A 254 7.18 6.12 39.54
CA ASP A 254 7.72 5.32 40.63
C ASP A 254 7.88 3.86 40.17
N ASP A 255 9.13 3.44 40.09
CA ASP A 255 9.54 2.15 39.53
C ASP A 255 9.96 1.12 40.59
N ARG A 256 9.75 1.41 41.88
CA ARG A 256 10.21 0.52 42.98
C ARG A 256 9.58 -0.87 42.90
N LYS A 257 8.27 -0.94 42.64
CA LYS A 257 7.54 -2.21 42.49
C LYS A 257 7.96 -2.96 41.22
N ALA A 258 8.12 -2.25 40.11
CA ALA A 258 8.58 -2.82 38.85
C ALA A 258 9.99 -3.40 38.97
N SER A 259 10.91 -2.68 39.62
CA SER A 259 12.30 -3.10 39.85
C SER A 259 12.41 -4.36 40.74
N ALA A 260 11.42 -4.61 41.60
CA ALA A 260 11.35 -5.80 42.43
C ALA A 260 10.83 -7.05 41.69
N VAL A 261 10.28 -6.89 40.48
CA VAL A 261 9.79 -8.02 39.67
C VAL A 261 10.99 -8.83 39.16
N LYS A 262 11.05 -10.12 39.52
CA LYS A 262 12.10 -11.02 39.06
C LYS A 262 12.18 -11.05 37.53
N GLY A 263 13.38 -10.79 37.01
CA GLY A 263 13.66 -10.76 35.57
C GLY A 263 13.62 -9.37 34.96
N VAL A 264 13.09 -8.36 35.66
CA VAL A 264 13.25 -6.95 35.26
C VAL A 264 14.71 -6.54 35.43
N ARG A 265 15.24 -5.88 34.40
CA ARG A 265 16.64 -5.44 34.33
C ARG A 265 16.78 -3.94 34.40
N GLN A 266 15.87 -3.22 33.77
CA GLN A 266 15.95 -1.77 33.69
C GLN A 266 14.59 -1.17 33.37
N ILE A 267 14.36 0.03 33.91
CA ILE A 267 13.26 0.91 33.53
C ILE A 267 13.87 2.07 32.76
N VAL A 268 13.38 2.30 31.55
CA VAL A 268 13.83 3.37 30.66
C VAL A 268 12.71 4.39 30.53
N ARG A 269 13.07 5.67 30.65
CA ARG A 269 12.15 6.80 30.55
C ARG A 269 12.42 7.54 29.25
N LEU A 270 11.35 7.85 28.53
CA LEU A 270 11.32 8.75 27.37
C LEU A 270 10.37 9.91 27.70
N ASP A 271 10.38 10.95 26.86
CA ASP A 271 9.57 12.15 27.10
C ASP A 271 8.07 11.86 27.18
N ASN A 272 7.58 10.88 26.43
CA ASN A 272 6.16 10.52 26.34
C ASN A 272 5.89 9.03 26.62
N ALA A 273 6.88 8.28 27.11
CA ALA A 273 6.74 6.83 27.31
C ALA A 273 7.65 6.30 28.42
N VAL A 274 7.30 5.14 28.98
CA VAL A 274 8.16 4.36 29.87
C VAL A 274 8.27 2.94 29.32
N ALA A 275 9.48 2.39 29.31
CA ALA A 275 9.75 1.02 28.90
C ALA A 275 10.34 0.20 30.04
N VAL A 276 9.91 -1.05 30.17
CA VAL A 276 10.49 -2.02 31.11
C VAL A 276 11.22 -3.09 30.33
N ILE A 277 12.54 -3.13 30.48
CA ILE A 277 13.43 -4.11 29.88
C ILE A 277 13.60 -5.29 30.84
N ALA A 278 13.40 -6.50 30.34
CA ALA A 278 13.47 -7.73 31.13
C ALA A 278 14.06 -8.92 30.35
N ASP A 279 14.37 -10.00 31.05
CA ASP A 279 14.91 -11.24 30.46
C ASP A 279 13.96 -11.89 29.44
N HIS A 280 12.66 -11.71 29.61
CA HIS A 280 11.63 -12.24 28.73
C HIS A 280 10.36 -11.39 28.80
N MET A 281 9.48 -11.51 27.80
CA MET A 281 8.28 -10.68 27.64
C MET A 281 7.39 -10.65 28.89
N TRP A 282 7.16 -11.81 29.54
CA TRP A 282 6.32 -11.88 30.73
C TRP A 282 6.82 -11.04 31.92
N ALA A 283 8.15 -10.98 32.13
CA ALA A 283 8.72 -10.15 33.19
C ALA A 283 8.65 -8.67 32.82
N ALA A 284 8.83 -8.33 31.53
CA ALA A 284 8.68 -6.97 31.04
C ALA A 284 7.24 -6.46 31.26
N GLN A 285 6.23 -7.25 30.87
CA GLN A 285 4.82 -6.91 31.07
C GLN A 285 4.43 -6.79 32.55
N LYS A 286 4.88 -7.72 33.39
CA LYS A 286 4.65 -7.65 34.84
C LYS A 286 5.29 -6.43 35.48
N GLY A 287 6.52 -6.10 35.08
CA GLY A 287 7.19 -4.91 35.55
C GLY A 287 6.47 -3.64 35.08
N LEU A 288 6.06 -3.58 33.82
CA LEU A 288 5.31 -2.44 33.26
C LEU A 288 3.99 -2.22 34.01
N ALA A 289 3.23 -3.27 34.26
CA ALA A 289 1.99 -3.22 35.02
C ALA A 289 2.18 -2.85 36.52
N ALA A 290 3.41 -2.96 37.03
CA ALA A 290 3.74 -2.60 38.41
C ALA A 290 4.27 -1.16 38.56
N LEU A 291 4.48 -0.44 37.45
CA LEU A 291 4.84 0.97 37.48
C LEU A 291 3.67 1.82 38.00
N ASP A 292 3.99 2.84 38.79
CA ASP A 292 3.06 3.92 39.11
C ASP A 292 3.48 5.14 38.29
N ILE A 293 2.75 5.39 37.19
CA ILE A 293 3.06 6.41 36.19
C ILE A 293 2.09 7.57 36.32
N VAL A 294 2.63 8.78 36.43
CA VAL A 294 1.89 10.04 36.38
C VAL A 294 2.23 10.73 35.07
N TRP A 295 1.20 10.96 34.26
CA TRP A 295 1.29 11.68 33.00
C TRP A 295 0.92 13.16 33.20
N ASP A 296 1.64 14.04 32.52
CA ASP A 296 1.14 15.36 32.16
C ASP A 296 0.28 15.20 30.90
N GLU A 297 -1.04 15.31 31.05
CA GLU A 297 -1.99 15.06 29.96
C GLU A 297 -1.98 16.16 28.88
N GLY A 298 -1.34 17.30 29.14
CA GLY A 298 -1.15 18.36 28.15
C GLY A 298 -2.45 19.00 27.64
N GLU A 299 -2.35 19.72 26.51
CA GLU A 299 -3.45 20.53 25.96
C GLU A 299 -4.63 19.70 25.45
N ASN A 300 -4.41 18.43 25.08
CA ASN A 300 -5.43 17.58 24.47
C ASN A 300 -6.31 16.83 25.47
N ALA A 301 -6.12 17.01 26.79
CA ALA A 301 -6.83 16.27 27.84
C ALA A 301 -8.38 16.38 27.78
N HIS A 302 -8.92 17.31 27.00
CA HIS A 302 -10.36 17.53 26.83
C HIS A 302 -10.87 17.23 25.41
N VAL A 303 -9.99 16.86 24.47
CA VAL A 303 -10.37 16.70 23.06
C VAL A 303 -11.16 15.42 22.82
N SER A 304 -12.25 15.53 22.06
CA SER A 304 -13.06 14.39 21.59
C SER A 304 -13.06 14.29 20.06
N THR A 305 -13.50 13.15 19.53
CA THR A 305 -13.77 13.04 18.07
C THR A 305 -14.76 14.09 17.59
N ALA A 306 -15.77 14.45 18.40
CA ALA A 306 -16.75 15.47 18.03
C ALA A 306 -16.10 16.86 17.82
N ASP A 307 -15.11 17.22 18.65
CA ASP A 307 -14.35 18.47 18.48
C ASP A 307 -13.51 18.45 17.21
N ILE A 308 -12.92 17.30 16.87
CA ILE A 308 -12.14 17.14 15.63
C ILE A 308 -13.06 17.30 14.41
N VAL A 309 -14.20 16.61 14.39
CA VAL A 309 -15.17 16.70 13.28
C VAL A 309 -15.72 18.12 13.16
N LYS A 310 -16.03 18.79 14.27
CA LYS A 310 -16.47 20.19 14.25
C LYS A 310 -15.43 21.10 13.57
N ARG A 311 -14.14 20.93 13.87
CA ARG A 311 -13.08 21.72 13.22
C ARG A 311 -12.99 21.45 11.71
N LEU A 312 -13.20 20.20 11.27
CA LEU A 312 -13.27 19.86 9.84
C LEU A 312 -14.48 20.54 9.16
N VAL A 313 -15.66 20.50 9.80
CA VAL A 313 -16.87 21.17 9.31
C VAL A 313 -16.66 22.69 9.18
N ASP A 314 -16.06 23.31 10.20
CA ASP A 314 -15.75 24.74 10.21
C ASP A 314 -14.73 25.07 9.10
N ALA A 315 -13.67 24.26 8.97
CA ALA A 315 -12.64 24.41 7.94
C ALA A 315 -13.20 24.27 6.51
N ALA A 316 -14.20 23.42 6.29
CA ALA A 316 -14.83 23.24 4.99
C ALA A 316 -15.44 24.54 4.40
N ASN A 317 -15.71 25.56 5.23
CA ASN A 317 -16.18 26.88 4.81
C ASN A 317 -15.04 27.86 4.50
N GLY A 318 -13.79 27.48 4.77
CA GLY A 318 -12.61 28.31 4.61
C GLY A 318 -12.01 28.31 3.20
N PRO A 319 -10.84 28.94 3.04
CA PRO A 319 -10.06 28.91 1.80
C PRO A 319 -9.64 27.49 1.43
N ALA A 320 -9.64 27.18 0.15
CA ALA A 320 -9.24 25.88 -0.39
C ALA A 320 -8.15 26.06 -1.46
N VAL A 321 -7.30 25.04 -1.60
CA VAL A 321 -6.34 24.93 -2.70
C VAL A 321 -7.00 24.16 -3.84
N VAL A 322 -7.01 24.72 -5.04
CA VAL A 322 -7.61 24.07 -6.22
C VAL A 322 -6.68 22.94 -6.68
N ALA A 323 -7.19 21.72 -6.67
CA ALA A 323 -6.50 20.54 -7.20
C ALA A 323 -6.80 20.33 -8.69
N LYS A 324 -8.05 20.59 -9.09
CA LYS A 324 -8.52 20.43 -10.47
C LYS A 324 -9.59 21.47 -10.79
N SER A 325 -9.48 22.09 -11.96
CA SER A 325 -10.48 23.02 -12.49
C SER A 325 -10.58 22.84 -14.00
N GLU A 326 -11.68 22.23 -14.45
CA GLU A 326 -12.01 22.02 -15.87
C GLU A 326 -13.38 22.65 -16.16
N GLY A 327 -13.50 23.37 -17.27
CA GLY A 327 -14.74 24.07 -17.62
C GLY A 327 -15.09 25.23 -16.68
N ASP A 328 -16.38 25.56 -16.61
CA ASP A 328 -16.95 26.61 -15.75
C ASP A 328 -18.07 26.00 -14.89
N VAL A 329 -17.69 25.47 -13.73
CA VAL A 329 -18.61 24.81 -12.79
C VAL A 329 -19.69 25.76 -12.31
N ALA A 330 -19.36 27.01 -11.99
CA ALA A 330 -20.33 27.98 -11.49
C ALA A 330 -21.44 28.24 -12.51
N ARG A 331 -21.05 28.48 -13.78
CA ARG A 331 -22.02 28.68 -14.87
C ARG A 331 -22.83 27.43 -15.17
N ALA A 332 -22.23 26.25 -15.12
CA ALA A 332 -22.91 24.98 -15.36
C ALA A 332 -23.92 24.66 -14.23
N MET A 333 -23.55 24.86 -12.96
CA MET A 333 -24.45 24.73 -11.81
C MET A 333 -25.65 25.69 -11.93
N ALA A 334 -25.42 26.95 -12.31
CA ALA A 334 -26.49 27.93 -12.50
C ALA A 334 -27.48 27.58 -13.63
N ARG A 335 -27.11 26.68 -14.55
CA ARG A 335 -27.93 26.20 -15.66
C ARG A 335 -28.48 24.79 -15.43
N ALA A 336 -28.15 24.16 -14.30
CA ALA A 336 -28.60 22.81 -14.00
C ALA A 336 -30.12 22.78 -13.84
N ALA A 337 -30.76 21.78 -14.43
CA ALA A 337 -32.18 21.50 -14.22
C ALA A 337 -32.43 21.00 -12.79
N LYS A 338 -31.44 20.33 -12.19
CA LYS A 338 -31.46 19.86 -10.81
C LYS A 338 -30.07 19.93 -10.20
N THR A 339 -29.98 20.36 -8.96
CA THR A 339 -28.74 20.29 -8.17
C THR A 339 -28.89 19.20 -7.10
N VAL A 340 -27.84 18.42 -6.90
CA VAL A 340 -27.73 17.42 -5.82
C VAL A 340 -26.50 17.78 -5.00
N GLU A 341 -26.61 17.73 -3.68
CA GLU A 341 -25.53 18.03 -2.75
C GLU A 341 -25.48 16.96 -1.66
N ALA A 342 -24.28 16.61 -1.21
CA ALA A 342 -24.06 15.63 -0.17
C ALA A 342 -22.79 15.93 0.64
N VAL A 343 -22.79 15.47 1.89
CA VAL A 343 -21.64 15.44 2.77
C VAL A 343 -21.32 13.99 3.07
N TYR A 344 -20.04 13.63 2.98
CA TYR A 344 -19.54 12.30 3.27
C TYR A 344 -18.43 12.35 4.34
N GLU A 345 -18.38 11.33 5.19
CA GLU A 345 -17.43 11.23 6.29
C GLU A 345 -16.75 9.85 6.33
N ALA A 346 -15.42 9.86 6.46
CA ALA A 346 -14.63 8.65 6.66
C ALA A 346 -13.81 8.79 7.96
N PRO A 347 -13.87 7.82 8.88
CA PRO A 347 -13.26 7.95 10.20
C PRO A 347 -11.75 7.70 10.18
N PHE A 348 -11.10 8.03 11.30
CA PHE A 348 -9.76 7.53 11.58
C PHE A 348 -9.75 6.00 11.61
N LEU A 349 -8.71 5.37 11.04
CA LEU A 349 -8.53 3.92 11.09
C LEU A 349 -7.13 3.55 11.56
N ALA A 350 -7.08 2.52 12.41
CA ALA A 350 -5.86 1.79 12.69
C ALA A 350 -5.60 0.75 11.58
N HIS A 351 -4.32 0.45 11.37
CA HIS A 351 -3.83 -0.56 10.43
C HIS A 351 -4.10 -1.99 10.89
N ALA A 352 -4.06 -2.19 12.22
CA ALA A 352 -4.34 -3.47 12.86
C ALA A 352 -3.55 -4.65 12.24
N THR A 353 -2.25 -4.45 11.97
CA THR A 353 -1.37 -5.48 11.42
C THR A 353 -1.31 -6.71 12.33
N MET A 354 -1.34 -7.93 11.80
CA MET A 354 -1.38 -9.13 12.65
C MET A 354 -0.15 -9.27 13.55
N GLU A 355 1.03 -8.95 13.03
CA GLU A 355 2.24 -8.76 13.84
C GLU A 355 2.20 -7.35 14.47
N PRO A 356 2.14 -7.22 15.81
CA PRO A 356 2.24 -5.92 16.47
C PRO A 356 3.57 -5.24 16.19
N ILE A 357 3.59 -3.91 16.31
CA ILE A 357 4.80 -3.12 16.14
C ILE A 357 5.93 -3.62 17.04
N ASN A 358 7.09 -3.80 16.41
CA ASN A 358 8.29 -4.31 17.06
C ASN A 358 9.54 -3.81 16.35
N CYS A 359 10.63 -3.69 17.11
CA CYS A 359 11.95 -3.38 16.59
C CYS A 359 13.02 -3.86 17.58
N THR A 360 14.06 -4.52 17.07
CA THR A 360 15.23 -4.87 17.87
C THR A 360 16.37 -3.93 17.54
N ALA A 361 16.98 -3.30 18.55
CA ALA A 361 18.10 -2.40 18.37
C ALA A 361 19.25 -2.74 19.33
N HIS A 362 20.48 -2.57 18.86
CA HIS A 362 21.69 -2.64 19.68
C HIS A 362 22.57 -1.44 19.38
N VAL A 363 22.63 -0.49 20.32
CA VAL A 363 23.41 0.73 20.17
C VAL A 363 24.68 0.64 20.99
N ARG A 364 25.81 0.84 20.32
CA ARG A 364 27.15 0.88 20.88
C ARG A 364 27.77 2.25 20.58
N LYS A 365 28.91 2.55 21.18
CA LYS A 365 29.62 3.82 20.96
C LYS A 365 30.02 4.04 19.50
N ASP A 366 30.29 2.95 18.77
CA ASP A 366 30.86 2.97 17.43
C ASP A 366 29.96 2.30 16.37
N GLY A 367 28.72 1.93 16.72
CA GLY A 367 27.79 1.32 15.78
C GLY A 367 26.39 1.08 16.33
N CYS A 368 25.42 0.96 15.43
CA CYS A 368 24.03 0.63 15.74
C CYS A 368 23.53 -0.46 14.78
N ASP A 369 23.04 -1.56 15.31
CA ASP A 369 22.31 -2.57 14.54
C ASP A 369 20.82 -2.46 14.84
N VAL A 370 20.01 -2.49 13.79
CA VAL A 370 18.55 -2.49 13.88
C VAL A 370 18.00 -3.65 13.06
N TRP A 371 17.29 -4.57 13.70
CA TRP A 371 16.53 -5.63 13.04
C TRP A 371 15.06 -5.28 13.08
N VAL A 372 14.45 -5.17 11.91
CA VAL A 372 13.11 -4.60 11.76
C VAL A 372 12.45 -5.11 10.48
N GLY A 373 11.12 -5.26 10.47
CA GLY A 373 10.36 -5.33 9.22
C GLY A 373 9.90 -3.92 8.84
N THR A 374 10.48 -3.31 7.81
CA THR A 374 10.12 -1.94 7.38
C THR A 374 9.91 -1.84 5.88
N GLN A 375 9.00 -0.95 5.48
CA GLN A 375 8.75 -0.61 4.09
C GLN A 375 9.73 0.44 3.54
N VAL A 376 10.51 1.10 4.42
CA VAL A 376 11.36 2.26 4.08
C VAL A 376 12.76 2.13 4.70
N VAL A 377 13.55 1.18 4.22
CA VAL A 377 14.83 0.77 4.83
C VAL A 377 15.82 1.95 4.98
N THR A 378 15.92 2.82 3.98
CA THR A 378 16.83 3.97 4.01
C THR A 378 16.40 5.04 5.00
N ARG A 379 15.09 5.32 5.09
CA ARG A 379 14.52 6.21 6.09
C ARG A 379 14.66 5.66 7.51
N ALA A 380 14.45 4.36 7.70
CA ALA A 380 14.68 3.70 8.99
C ALA A 380 16.14 3.82 9.44
N ARG A 381 17.11 3.67 8.51
CA ARG A 381 18.54 3.91 8.78
C ARG A 381 18.80 5.34 9.20
N ALA A 382 18.23 6.31 8.49
CA ALA A 382 18.40 7.73 8.80
C ALA A 382 17.85 8.09 10.19
N ALA A 383 16.63 7.65 10.50
CA ALA A 383 16.02 7.86 11.82
C ALA A 383 16.85 7.22 12.95
N ALA A 384 17.31 5.98 12.76
CA ALA A 384 18.17 5.31 13.73
C ALA A 384 19.51 6.03 13.93
N ALA A 385 20.14 6.52 12.86
CA ALA A 385 21.39 7.27 12.91
C ALA A 385 21.25 8.58 13.67
N GLU A 386 20.19 9.34 13.37
CA GLU A 386 19.87 10.60 14.04
C GLU A 386 19.74 10.41 15.55
N VAL A 387 18.86 9.51 16.00
CA VAL A 387 18.67 9.33 17.45
C VAL A 387 19.78 8.56 18.13
N ALA A 388 20.60 7.78 17.40
CA ALA A 388 21.83 7.19 17.94
C ALA A 388 22.95 8.22 18.12
N GLY A 389 22.92 9.33 17.38
CA GLY A 389 24.02 10.27 17.28
C GLY A 389 25.22 9.67 16.55
N LEU A 390 24.97 8.82 15.54
CA LEU A 390 25.99 8.11 14.76
C LEU A 390 25.86 8.48 13.27
N PRO A 391 26.95 8.47 12.49
CA PRO A 391 26.86 8.66 11.05
C PRO A 391 26.25 7.42 10.37
N LEU A 392 25.66 7.59 9.18
CA LEU A 392 24.85 6.57 8.49
C LEU A 392 25.61 5.25 8.27
N GLU A 393 26.90 5.30 7.96
CA GLU A 393 27.75 4.13 7.71
C GLU A 393 28.02 3.29 8.97
N LYS A 394 27.71 3.82 10.16
CA LYS A 394 27.79 3.10 11.44
C LYS A 394 26.44 2.47 11.82
N VAL A 395 25.40 2.63 11.00
CA VAL A 395 24.08 2.05 11.24
C VAL A 395 23.78 0.96 10.21
N GLN A 396 23.53 -0.25 10.69
CA GLN A 396 23.13 -1.38 9.87
C GLN A 396 21.66 -1.72 10.10
N ILE A 397 20.90 -1.78 9.00
CA ILE A 397 19.51 -2.24 9.00
C ILE A 397 19.46 -3.67 8.48
N HIS A 398 18.96 -4.57 9.31
CA HIS A 398 18.71 -5.98 9.01
C HIS A 398 17.21 -6.16 8.75
N ASN A 399 16.76 -5.84 7.53
CA ASN A 399 15.35 -5.89 7.19
C ASN A 399 14.82 -7.34 7.19
N GLN A 400 13.63 -7.55 7.76
CA GLN A 400 12.96 -8.85 7.87
C GLN A 400 11.62 -8.86 7.11
N LEU A 401 10.95 -10.02 7.07
CA LEU A 401 9.56 -10.09 6.63
C LEU A 401 8.63 -9.33 7.59
N LEU A 402 7.45 -8.92 7.09
CA LEU A 402 6.44 -8.21 7.87
C LEU A 402 5.17 -9.07 8.00
N GLY A 403 4.61 -9.15 9.21
CA GLY A 403 3.29 -9.75 9.46
C GLY A 403 2.14 -8.78 9.17
N GLY A 404 2.21 -8.10 8.03
CA GLY A 404 1.35 -6.99 7.64
C GLY A 404 2.06 -5.64 7.72
N GLY A 405 1.78 -4.77 6.75
CA GLY A 405 2.24 -3.38 6.75
C GLY A 405 1.06 -2.43 6.57
N PHE A 406 0.30 -2.62 5.49
CA PHE A 406 -0.92 -1.85 5.18
C PHE A 406 -0.73 -0.32 5.22
N GLY A 407 0.51 0.17 5.18
CA GLY A 407 0.86 1.59 5.37
C GLY A 407 1.58 1.89 6.69
N ARG A 408 1.27 1.16 7.78
CA ARG A 408 1.85 1.35 9.13
C ARG A 408 3.36 1.43 9.14
N ARG A 409 4.01 0.55 8.38
CA ARG A 409 5.47 0.36 8.38
C ARG A 409 6.20 1.23 7.34
N LEU A 410 5.50 2.21 6.75
CA LEU A 410 6.10 3.37 6.07
C LEU A 410 6.57 4.42 7.08
N ASP A 411 6.01 4.44 8.29
CA ASP A 411 6.51 5.23 9.40
C ASP A 411 7.68 4.54 10.11
N VAL A 412 8.45 5.32 10.88
CA VAL A 412 9.69 4.91 11.54
C VAL A 412 9.73 5.28 13.02
N ASP A 413 8.59 5.72 13.57
CA ASP A 413 8.40 6.11 14.97
C ASP A 413 8.85 5.01 15.95
N TYR A 414 8.54 3.75 15.64
CA TYR A 414 8.93 2.59 16.44
C TYR A 414 10.42 2.24 16.33
N VAL A 415 11.09 2.60 15.23
CA VAL A 415 12.55 2.49 15.10
C VAL A 415 13.23 3.52 16.00
N THR A 416 12.78 4.77 15.92
CA THR A 416 13.24 5.86 16.78
C THR A 416 13.09 5.51 18.26
N GLN A 417 11.91 5.04 18.67
CA GLN A 417 11.65 4.65 20.06
C GLN A 417 12.56 3.50 20.51
N ALA A 418 12.72 2.46 19.69
CA ALA A 418 13.56 1.32 20.04
C ALA A 418 15.04 1.67 20.16
N VAL A 419 15.55 2.55 19.30
CA VAL A 419 16.94 3.03 19.38
C VAL A 419 17.14 3.91 20.62
N LEU A 420 16.20 4.82 20.93
CA LEU A 420 16.24 5.62 22.17
C LEU A 420 16.24 4.75 23.43
N ILE A 421 15.47 3.66 23.44
CA ILE A 421 15.47 2.68 24.55
C ILE A 421 16.80 1.93 24.61
N ALA A 422 17.27 1.39 23.50
CA ALA A 422 18.50 0.59 23.44
C ALA A 422 19.76 1.39 23.79
N ARG A 423 19.80 2.70 23.49
CA ARG A 423 20.88 3.62 23.90
C ARG A 423 21.11 3.65 25.41
N GLN A 424 20.05 3.43 26.19
CA GLN A 424 20.13 3.45 27.65
C GLN A 424 20.45 2.07 28.24
N ALA A 425 20.39 1.00 27.45
CA ALA A 425 20.48 -0.38 27.93
C ALA A 425 21.90 -0.97 27.91
N GLY A 426 22.72 -0.62 26.91
CA GLY A 426 24.07 -1.17 26.74
C GLY A 426 24.13 -2.63 26.27
N PHE A 427 23.00 -3.21 25.85
CA PHE A 427 22.87 -4.53 25.24
C PHE A 427 21.72 -4.52 24.20
N PRO A 428 21.57 -5.54 23.34
CA PRO A 428 20.46 -5.58 22.38
C PRO A 428 19.10 -5.64 23.08
N VAL A 429 18.16 -4.80 22.64
CA VAL A 429 16.78 -4.75 23.17
C VAL A 429 15.79 -4.93 22.03
N LYS A 430 14.90 -5.92 22.16
CA LYS A 430 13.70 -6.03 21.33
C LYS A 430 12.54 -5.32 22.02
N VAL A 431 12.12 -4.19 21.45
CA VAL A 431 10.91 -3.49 21.87
C VAL A 431 9.71 -4.09 21.15
N ILE A 432 8.69 -4.46 21.91
CA ILE A 432 7.43 -4.98 21.39
C ILE A 432 6.30 -4.14 21.99
N TRP A 433 5.45 -3.60 21.14
CA TRP A 433 4.20 -2.97 21.57
C TRP A 433 3.16 -4.06 21.85
N SER A 434 2.38 -3.91 22.92
CA SER A 434 1.18 -4.75 23.06
C SER A 434 0.19 -4.42 21.94
N ARG A 435 -0.85 -5.23 21.76
CA ARG A 435 -1.90 -4.90 20.80
C ARG A 435 -2.59 -3.57 21.17
N GLU A 436 -2.77 -3.35 22.47
CA GLU A 436 -3.35 -2.13 23.04
C GLU A 436 -2.52 -0.90 22.66
N GLU A 437 -1.20 -0.95 22.88
CA GLU A 437 -0.31 0.14 22.48
C GLU A 437 -0.27 0.32 20.96
N ASP A 438 -0.28 -0.78 20.21
CA ASP A 438 -0.30 -0.79 18.74
C ASP A 438 -1.54 -0.10 18.14
N ILE A 439 -2.72 -0.33 18.71
CA ILE A 439 -3.94 0.33 18.24
C ILE A 439 -4.05 1.76 18.80
N GLN A 440 -3.72 2.00 20.07
CA GLN A 440 -3.90 3.31 20.72
C GLN A 440 -2.84 4.36 20.32
N HIS A 441 -1.71 3.90 19.78
CA HIS A 441 -0.61 4.76 19.32
C HIS A 441 -0.24 4.48 17.85
N ASP A 442 -1.20 4.01 17.06
CA ASP A 442 -1.04 3.89 15.61
C ASP A 442 -0.80 5.27 14.96
N VAL A 443 -0.34 5.26 13.72
CA VAL A 443 -0.42 6.37 12.77
C VAL A 443 -1.70 6.18 11.96
N TYR A 444 -2.74 6.94 12.27
CA TYR A 444 -4.09 6.62 11.76
C TYR A 444 -4.30 7.09 10.33
N ARG A 445 -5.13 6.37 9.54
CA ARG A 445 -5.71 6.99 8.34
C ARG A 445 -6.41 8.28 8.75
N PRO A 446 -6.27 9.42 8.05
CA PRO A 446 -6.99 10.64 8.40
C PRO A 446 -8.51 10.47 8.50
N TYR A 447 -9.14 11.32 9.31
CA TYR A 447 -10.57 11.58 9.23
C TYR A 447 -10.81 12.55 8.07
N TYR A 448 -11.79 12.24 7.21
CA TYR A 448 -12.18 13.09 6.08
C TYR A 448 -13.63 13.54 6.22
N TYR A 449 -13.88 14.78 5.80
CA TYR A 449 -15.20 15.41 5.72
C TYR A 449 -15.31 16.08 4.35
N ASP A 450 -16.04 15.47 3.42
CA ASP A 450 -16.02 15.92 2.03
C ASP A 450 -17.40 16.45 1.63
N ARG A 451 -17.42 17.59 0.92
CA ARG A 451 -18.64 18.18 0.37
C ARG A 451 -18.67 17.98 -1.14
N LEU A 452 -19.73 17.35 -1.63
CA LEU A 452 -19.94 17.07 -3.04
C LEU A 452 -21.20 17.79 -3.53
N ALA A 453 -21.12 18.33 -4.74
CA ALA A 453 -22.26 18.90 -5.44
C ALA A 453 -22.20 18.56 -6.94
N ALA A 454 -23.36 18.31 -7.54
CA ALA A 454 -23.48 18.11 -8.98
C ALA A 454 -24.70 18.84 -9.54
N GLY A 455 -24.51 19.45 -10.71
CA GLY A 455 -25.57 20.02 -11.51
C GLY A 455 -25.95 19.04 -12.61
N LEU A 456 -27.22 18.68 -12.71
CA LEU A 456 -27.76 17.74 -13.68
C LEU A 456 -28.52 18.48 -14.80
N ASP A 457 -28.41 18.00 -16.04
CA ASP A 457 -29.25 18.44 -17.15
C ASP A 457 -30.66 17.84 -17.11
N GLU A 458 -31.50 18.19 -18.07
CA GLU A 458 -32.88 17.69 -18.21
C GLU A 458 -32.94 16.16 -18.43
N LYS A 459 -31.85 15.54 -18.90
CA LYS A 459 -31.73 14.09 -19.09
C LYS A 459 -31.19 13.39 -17.83
N GLY A 460 -30.92 14.14 -16.76
CA GLY A 460 -30.38 13.62 -15.51
C GLY A 460 -28.87 13.35 -15.55
N LEU A 461 -28.14 13.84 -16.55
CA LEU A 461 -26.69 13.67 -16.64
C LEU A 461 -25.95 14.83 -15.97
N PRO A 462 -24.82 14.56 -15.29
CA PRO A 462 -24.04 15.58 -14.64
C PRO A 462 -23.35 16.46 -15.67
N ILE A 463 -23.65 17.75 -15.63
CA ILE A 463 -22.99 18.79 -16.40
C ILE A 463 -21.98 19.58 -15.56
N ALA A 464 -22.08 19.51 -14.23
CA ALA A 464 -21.13 20.09 -13.29
C ALA A 464 -20.87 19.15 -12.12
N TRP A 465 -19.63 19.17 -11.62
CA TRP A 465 -19.15 18.45 -10.46
C TRP A 465 -18.28 19.37 -9.61
N SER A 466 -18.56 19.42 -8.31
CA SER A 466 -17.72 20.07 -7.31
C SER A 466 -17.44 19.09 -6.18
N HIS A 467 -16.19 18.92 -5.81
CA HIS A 467 -15.77 18.07 -4.71
C HIS A 467 -14.72 18.80 -3.87
N ARG A 468 -15.11 19.16 -2.64
CA ARG A 468 -14.23 19.72 -1.63
C ARG A 468 -13.80 18.63 -0.67
N VAL A 469 -12.52 18.29 -0.70
CA VAL A 469 -11.90 17.34 0.22
C VAL A 469 -11.40 18.08 1.46
N VAL A 470 -11.75 17.62 2.66
CA VAL A 470 -11.27 18.22 3.92
C VAL A 470 -10.67 17.16 4.83
N GLY A 471 -9.39 17.32 5.16
CA GLY A 471 -8.66 16.37 5.99
C GLY A 471 -7.22 16.82 6.24
N SER A 472 -6.48 16.04 7.01
CA SER A 472 -5.06 16.29 7.27
C SER A 472 -4.19 15.88 6.09
N SER A 473 -3.02 16.51 5.94
CA SER A 473 -2.08 16.11 4.90
C SER A 473 -1.06 15.10 5.40
N VAL A 474 -1.10 13.88 4.85
CA VAL A 474 -0.07 12.86 5.14
C VAL A 474 1.23 13.24 4.44
N GLU A 475 1.17 13.75 3.21
CA GLU A 475 2.36 14.19 2.47
C GLU A 475 3.10 15.31 3.21
N ALA A 476 2.40 16.34 3.70
CA ALA A 476 3.05 17.45 4.39
C ALA A 476 3.78 17.04 5.67
N ARG A 477 3.35 15.95 6.32
CA ARG A 477 4.06 15.36 7.46
C ARG A 477 5.21 14.46 7.01
N TRP A 478 4.95 13.60 6.03
CA TRP A 478 5.82 12.47 5.72
C TRP A 478 6.84 12.79 4.62
N ALA A 479 6.45 13.52 3.58
CA ALA A 479 7.27 13.99 2.46
C ALA A 479 6.91 15.45 2.12
N PRO A 480 7.26 16.44 2.96
CA PRO A 480 6.84 17.83 2.80
C PRO A 480 7.26 18.44 1.45
N GLU A 481 8.32 17.95 0.83
CA GLU A 481 8.79 18.34 -0.49
C GLU A 481 7.85 17.92 -1.64
N ALA A 482 6.94 16.96 -1.42
CA ALA A 482 5.93 16.55 -2.39
C ALA A 482 4.72 17.52 -2.42
N VAL A 483 4.53 18.31 -1.36
CA VAL A 483 3.40 19.24 -1.23
C VAL A 483 3.69 20.53 -1.97
N VAL A 484 2.99 20.74 -3.08
CA VAL A 484 3.11 21.95 -3.91
C VAL A 484 1.92 22.87 -3.66
N ASN A 485 2.19 24.12 -3.30
CA ASN A 485 1.16 25.15 -3.01
C ASN A 485 0.13 24.73 -1.94
N GLY A 486 0.53 23.88 -0.99
CA GLY A 486 -0.34 23.39 0.08
C GLY A 486 -1.29 22.26 -0.33
N LEU A 487 -1.17 21.74 -1.55
CA LEU A 487 -1.94 20.59 -2.03
C LEU A 487 -1.25 19.28 -1.66
N ASP A 488 -1.98 18.41 -0.96
CA ASP A 488 -1.65 17.00 -0.81
C ASP A 488 -2.25 16.25 -2.01
N SER A 489 -1.39 15.72 -2.88
CA SER A 489 -1.83 15.12 -4.14
C SER A 489 -2.50 13.75 -3.94
N ASP A 490 -2.07 13.02 -2.91
CA ASP A 490 -2.68 11.78 -2.47
C ASP A 490 -4.10 12.02 -1.94
N ALA A 491 -4.29 13.00 -1.04
CA ALA A 491 -5.61 13.27 -0.44
C ALA A 491 -6.73 13.56 -1.46
N VAL A 492 -6.39 14.08 -2.64
CA VAL A 492 -7.35 14.37 -3.72
C VAL A 492 -7.35 13.32 -4.83
N GLU A 493 -6.56 12.25 -4.71
CA GLU A 493 -6.45 11.21 -5.74
C GLU A 493 -7.82 10.54 -5.98
N GLY A 494 -8.27 10.59 -7.23
CA GLY A 494 -9.56 10.01 -7.65
C GLY A 494 -10.80 10.81 -7.27
N ALA A 495 -10.66 12.01 -6.68
CA ALA A 495 -11.79 12.85 -6.25
C ALA A 495 -12.73 13.31 -7.39
N SER A 496 -12.29 13.25 -8.66
CA SER A 496 -13.16 13.50 -9.83
C SER A 496 -13.78 12.24 -10.45
N GLY A 497 -13.41 11.06 -9.96
CA GLY A 497 -13.76 9.77 -10.56
C GLY A 497 -13.25 9.56 -11.99
N PRO A 498 -13.52 8.39 -12.59
CA PRO A 498 -13.16 8.06 -13.97
C PRO A 498 -14.17 8.57 -15.02
N TYR A 499 -15.04 9.52 -14.67
CA TYR A 499 -16.21 9.91 -15.44
C TYR A 499 -15.98 11.13 -16.34
N ALA A 500 -16.54 11.11 -17.54
CA ALA A 500 -16.48 12.23 -18.48
C ALA A 500 -17.53 13.32 -18.14
N ILE A 501 -17.29 14.06 -17.06
CA ILE A 501 -18.12 15.21 -16.64
C ILE A 501 -17.50 16.51 -17.19
N PRO A 502 -18.24 17.37 -17.92
CA PRO A 502 -17.63 18.49 -18.65
C PRO A 502 -17.05 19.61 -17.78
N ASN A 503 -17.64 19.88 -16.62
CA ASN A 503 -17.21 20.96 -15.72
C ASN A 503 -16.90 20.36 -14.35
N VAL A 504 -15.65 20.40 -13.92
CA VAL A 504 -15.15 19.72 -12.72
C VAL A 504 -14.32 20.69 -11.89
N LEU A 505 -14.68 20.84 -10.62
CA LEU A 505 -13.87 21.50 -9.60
C LEU A 505 -13.56 20.49 -8.51
N VAL A 506 -12.28 20.30 -8.22
CA VAL A 506 -11.81 19.62 -7.01
C VAL A 506 -10.93 20.60 -6.26
N ASP A 507 -11.26 20.83 -5.00
CA ASP A 507 -10.44 21.64 -4.09
C ASP A 507 -10.20 20.92 -2.77
N TYR A 508 -9.15 21.35 -2.07
CA TYR A 508 -8.66 20.72 -0.86
C TYR A 508 -8.52 21.75 0.25
N VAL A 509 -9.05 21.42 1.42
CA VAL A 509 -8.83 22.16 2.66
C VAL A 509 -8.02 21.29 3.60
N ARG A 510 -6.75 21.67 3.80
CA ARG A 510 -5.88 21.03 4.76
C ARG A 510 -6.27 21.42 6.19
N GLN A 511 -6.68 20.45 6.99
CA GLN A 511 -7.01 20.62 8.40
C GLN A 511 -6.35 19.52 9.23
N GLU A 512 -5.31 19.91 9.97
CA GLU A 512 -4.55 18.97 10.81
C GLU A 512 -5.36 18.55 12.07
N PRO A 513 -5.15 17.31 12.56
CA PRO A 513 -5.67 16.89 13.85
C PRO A 513 -4.97 17.63 15.01
N PRO A 514 -5.40 17.44 16.27
CA PRO A 514 -4.68 18.00 17.41
C PRO A 514 -3.22 17.52 17.45
N SER A 515 -2.32 18.36 17.96
CA SER A 515 -0.89 18.06 18.05
C SER A 515 -0.65 16.70 18.73
N GLY A 516 0.22 15.87 18.15
CA GLY A 516 0.52 14.53 18.63
C GLY A 516 -0.36 13.42 18.04
N LEU A 517 -1.55 13.72 17.49
CA LEU A 517 -2.34 12.72 16.76
C LEU A 517 -1.73 12.58 15.37
N THR A 518 -1.00 11.51 15.13
CA THR A 518 -0.28 11.33 13.87
C THR A 518 -1.17 10.62 12.85
N THR A 519 -1.25 11.17 11.65
CA THR A 519 -1.92 10.52 10.52
C THR A 519 -0.94 9.94 9.52
N GLY A 520 -1.29 8.82 8.91
CA GLY A 520 -0.45 8.07 7.98
C GLY A 520 -1.25 7.47 6.84
N TRP A 521 -0.53 6.99 5.85
CA TRP A 521 -1.14 6.23 4.76
C TRP A 521 -1.65 4.90 5.28
N TRP A 522 -2.87 4.55 4.89
CA TRP A 522 -3.52 3.27 5.16
C TRP A 522 -3.89 2.62 3.82
N ARG A 523 -3.90 1.28 3.74
CA ARG A 523 -4.03 0.55 2.47
C ARG A 523 -5.20 1.06 1.62
N GLY A 524 -4.87 1.56 0.43
CA GLY A 524 -5.81 2.22 -0.47
C GLY A 524 -5.51 3.70 -0.66
N VAL A 525 -4.71 4.29 0.25
CA VAL A 525 -4.21 5.69 0.18
C VAL A 525 -5.38 6.68 0.05
N GLY A 526 -5.21 7.85 -0.58
CA GLY A 526 -6.31 8.79 -0.78
C GLY A 526 -7.48 8.24 -1.59
N LEU A 527 -7.23 7.31 -2.52
CA LEU A 527 -8.30 6.65 -3.28
C LEU A 527 -9.30 5.90 -2.40
N THR A 528 -8.94 5.47 -1.19
CA THR A 528 -9.86 4.73 -0.30
C THR A 528 -11.08 5.56 0.11
N HIS A 529 -10.87 6.81 0.55
CA HIS A 529 -11.99 7.66 0.97
C HIS A 529 -12.70 8.25 -0.26
N ASN A 530 -11.92 8.74 -1.23
CA ASN A 530 -12.48 9.33 -2.45
C ASN A 530 -13.35 8.35 -3.23
N ALA A 531 -12.98 7.06 -3.33
CA ALA A 531 -13.84 6.07 -3.98
C ALA A 531 -15.19 5.90 -3.26
N PHE A 532 -15.22 5.88 -1.93
CA PHE A 532 -16.47 5.83 -1.15
C PHE A 532 -17.36 7.04 -1.43
N MET A 533 -16.78 8.24 -1.42
CA MET A 533 -17.49 9.51 -1.64
C MET A 533 -18.00 9.65 -3.08
N VAL A 534 -17.13 9.43 -4.05
CA VAL A 534 -17.43 9.57 -5.48
C VAL A 534 -18.47 8.53 -5.91
N GLU A 535 -18.26 7.26 -5.61
CA GLU A 535 -19.15 6.19 -6.07
C GLU A 535 -20.47 6.12 -5.31
N GLY A 536 -20.48 6.57 -4.04
CA GLY A 536 -21.73 6.82 -3.32
C GLY A 536 -22.52 7.94 -3.98
N PHE A 537 -21.88 9.07 -4.26
CA PHE A 537 -22.56 10.23 -4.83
C PHE A 537 -23.03 10.01 -6.27
N ILE A 538 -22.26 9.31 -7.10
CA ILE A 538 -22.69 8.90 -8.46
C ILE A 538 -23.95 8.03 -8.41
N ASP A 539 -24.07 7.15 -7.42
CA ASP A 539 -25.26 6.33 -7.23
C ASP A 539 -26.47 7.17 -6.77
N GLU A 540 -26.23 8.22 -5.98
CA GLU A 540 -27.26 9.21 -5.65
C GLU A 540 -27.74 9.98 -6.89
N LEU A 541 -26.85 10.34 -7.82
CA LEU A 541 -27.23 11.00 -9.07
C LEU A 541 -28.10 10.08 -9.96
N ALA A 542 -27.74 8.79 -10.04
CA ALA A 542 -28.53 7.79 -10.73
C ALA A 542 -29.93 7.65 -10.10
N ALA A 543 -30.01 7.51 -8.78
CA ALA A 543 -31.29 7.41 -8.08
C ALA A 543 -32.14 8.67 -8.16
N ALA A 544 -31.52 9.86 -8.10
CA ALA A 544 -32.20 11.15 -8.20
C ALA A 544 -32.86 11.38 -9.57
N THR A 545 -32.54 10.54 -10.56
CA THR A 545 -33.00 10.61 -11.94
C THR A 545 -33.68 9.32 -12.41
N GLY A 546 -33.84 8.33 -11.52
CA GLY A 546 -34.47 7.04 -11.84
C GLY A 546 -33.68 6.15 -12.80
N ASN A 547 -32.39 6.41 -12.97
CA ASN A 547 -31.53 5.62 -13.85
C ASN A 547 -31.00 4.36 -13.14
N ASP A 548 -30.85 3.28 -13.90
CA ASP A 548 -30.13 2.09 -13.45
C ASP A 548 -28.65 2.45 -13.13
N PRO A 549 -28.11 2.11 -11.95
CA PRO A 549 -26.75 2.48 -11.55
C PRO A 549 -25.61 2.02 -12.47
N VAL A 550 -25.75 0.87 -13.13
CA VAL A 550 -24.74 0.36 -14.07
C VAL A 550 -24.86 1.09 -15.41
N ALA A 551 -26.08 1.25 -15.92
CA ALA A 551 -26.33 2.00 -17.14
C ALA A 551 -25.89 3.47 -17.01
N TYR A 552 -26.15 4.09 -15.87
CA TYR A 552 -25.74 5.47 -15.58
C TYR A 552 -24.22 5.62 -15.67
N ARG A 553 -23.47 4.75 -14.98
CA ARG A 553 -22.00 4.72 -15.06
C ARG A 553 -21.52 4.49 -16.49
N ARG A 554 -22.14 3.57 -17.24
CA ARG A 554 -21.79 3.31 -18.64
C ARG A 554 -21.91 4.56 -19.52
N MET A 555 -22.95 5.37 -19.33
CA MET A 555 -23.11 6.63 -20.06
C MET A 555 -21.99 7.64 -19.75
N LEU A 556 -21.52 7.66 -18.51
CA LEU A 556 -20.45 8.55 -18.03
C LEU A 556 -19.03 8.05 -18.38
N LEU A 557 -18.87 6.74 -18.63
CA LEU A 557 -17.60 6.09 -18.94
C LEU A 557 -17.31 5.96 -20.45
N LYS A 558 -18.08 6.64 -21.31
CA LYS A 558 -17.97 6.55 -22.78
C LYS A 558 -16.56 6.82 -23.34
N GLU A 559 -15.71 7.55 -22.61
CA GLU A 559 -14.34 7.89 -22.98
C GLU A 559 -13.29 6.97 -22.30
N SER A 560 -13.75 5.96 -21.56
CA SER A 560 -12.92 5.02 -20.81
C SER A 560 -13.29 3.57 -21.15
N PRO A 561 -12.84 3.05 -22.30
CA PRO A 561 -13.22 1.71 -22.78
C PRO A 561 -12.78 0.58 -21.83
N ARG A 562 -11.60 0.70 -21.19
CA ARG A 562 -11.12 -0.29 -20.21
C ARG A 562 -11.94 -0.30 -18.94
N MET A 563 -12.36 0.87 -18.44
CA MET A 563 -13.27 0.91 -17.29
C MET A 563 -14.65 0.36 -17.64
N THR A 564 -15.15 0.70 -18.83
CA THR A 564 -16.42 0.17 -19.33
C THR A 564 -16.36 -1.36 -19.43
N ALA A 565 -15.28 -1.92 -19.94
CA ALA A 565 -15.09 -3.38 -20.01
C ALA A 565 -15.05 -4.04 -18.61
N ALA A 566 -14.40 -3.41 -17.62
CA ALA A 566 -14.43 -3.88 -16.24
C ALA A 566 -15.85 -3.84 -15.64
N LEU A 567 -16.57 -2.72 -15.81
CA LEU A 567 -17.96 -2.57 -15.37
C LEU A 567 -18.88 -3.62 -16.00
N ASP A 568 -18.80 -3.79 -17.32
CA ASP A 568 -19.63 -4.72 -18.06
C ASP A 568 -19.35 -6.17 -17.67
N LEU A 569 -18.08 -6.55 -17.50
CA LEU A 569 -17.72 -7.90 -17.03
C LEU A 569 -18.23 -8.16 -15.61
N ALA A 570 -18.08 -7.19 -14.69
CA ALA A 570 -18.62 -7.35 -13.34
C ALA A 570 -20.15 -7.51 -13.37
N ALA A 571 -20.85 -6.68 -14.14
CA ALA A 571 -22.31 -6.72 -14.28
C ALA A 571 -22.81 -8.03 -14.89
N GLU A 572 -22.12 -8.55 -15.91
CA GLU A 572 -22.38 -9.87 -16.51
C GLU A 572 -22.25 -10.98 -15.46
N LYS A 573 -21.10 -11.03 -14.75
CA LYS A 573 -20.79 -12.10 -13.80
C LYS A 573 -21.64 -12.05 -12.53
N ALA A 574 -22.04 -10.86 -12.11
CA ALA A 574 -23.02 -10.69 -11.03
C ALA A 574 -24.45 -11.04 -11.47
N GLY A 575 -24.73 -11.14 -12.77
CA GLY A 575 -26.08 -11.26 -13.28
C GLY A 575 -26.92 -10.05 -12.88
N TRP A 576 -26.44 -8.83 -13.18
CA TRP A 576 -26.98 -7.56 -12.68
C TRP A 576 -28.51 -7.42 -12.81
N HIS A 577 -29.10 -7.94 -13.89
CA HIS A 577 -30.55 -7.89 -14.14
C HIS A 577 -31.33 -9.14 -13.67
N ASN A 578 -30.65 -10.14 -13.11
CA ASN A 578 -31.32 -11.29 -12.52
C ASN A 578 -32.03 -10.90 -11.23
N PRO A 579 -33.23 -11.45 -10.96
CA PRO A 579 -33.96 -11.18 -9.73
C PRO A 579 -33.16 -11.62 -8.50
N LEU A 580 -33.21 -10.80 -7.45
CA LEU A 580 -32.61 -11.10 -6.15
C LEU A 580 -33.64 -11.70 -5.18
N PRO A 581 -33.21 -12.48 -4.17
CA PRO A 581 -34.06 -12.84 -3.05
C PRO A 581 -34.62 -11.61 -2.34
N ALA A 582 -35.82 -11.71 -1.77
CA ALA A 582 -36.41 -10.64 -0.96
C ALA A 582 -35.47 -10.22 0.18
N GLY A 583 -35.33 -8.91 0.41
CA GLY A 583 -34.45 -8.36 1.44
C GLY A 583 -32.96 -8.41 1.08
N VAL A 584 -32.62 -8.60 -0.20
CA VAL A 584 -31.26 -8.49 -0.73
C VAL A 584 -31.20 -7.36 -1.78
N GLY A 585 -30.21 -6.49 -1.65
CA GLY A 585 -29.90 -5.44 -2.62
C GLY A 585 -28.56 -5.70 -3.30
N ARG A 586 -28.37 -5.09 -4.47
CA ARG A 586 -27.12 -5.14 -5.22
C ARG A 586 -26.64 -3.73 -5.53
N GLY A 587 -25.36 -3.49 -5.31
CA GLY A 587 -24.72 -2.18 -5.49
C GLY A 587 -23.42 -2.31 -6.27
N VAL A 588 -23.11 -1.27 -7.04
CA VAL A 588 -21.95 -1.22 -7.95
C VAL A 588 -21.03 -0.07 -7.57
N SER A 589 -19.73 -0.29 -7.78
CA SER A 589 -18.70 0.76 -7.78
C SER A 589 -17.69 0.51 -8.89
N VAL A 590 -17.07 1.58 -9.38
CA VAL A 590 -15.89 1.54 -10.25
C VAL A 590 -14.78 2.43 -9.71
N MET A 591 -13.53 2.10 -10.01
CA MET A 591 -12.38 2.90 -9.61
C MET A 591 -11.24 2.73 -10.62
N PHE A 592 -10.62 3.85 -11.01
CA PHE A 592 -9.33 3.87 -11.71
C PHE A 592 -8.28 4.43 -10.77
N GLY A 593 -7.20 3.68 -10.58
CA GLY A 593 -6.08 4.08 -9.73
C GLY A 593 -4.92 3.10 -9.87
N PHE A 594 -3.69 3.55 -9.61
CA PHE A 594 -2.49 2.70 -9.71
C PHE A 594 -2.28 2.03 -11.08
N GLU A 595 -2.76 2.65 -12.17
CA GLU A 595 -2.86 2.07 -13.53
C GLU A 595 -3.75 0.82 -13.64
N THR A 596 -4.67 0.64 -12.70
CA THR A 596 -5.61 -0.48 -12.63
C THR A 596 -7.05 0.01 -12.67
N TYR A 597 -7.86 -0.66 -13.49
CA TYR A 597 -9.29 -0.45 -13.58
C TYR A 597 -9.99 -1.57 -12.80
N ILE A 598 -10.88 -1.22 -11.89
CA ILE A 598 -11.66 -2.20 -11.13
C ILE A 598 -13.13 -1.81 -11.08
N ALA A 599 -13.99 -2.82 -11.21
CA ALA A 599 -15.41 -2.72 -10.89
C ALA A 599 -15.75 -3.77 -9.84
N GLN A 600 -16.54 -3.38 -8.84
CA GLN A 600 -17.06 -4.30 -7.83
C GLN A 600 -18.57 -4.23 -7.75
N ILE A 601 -19.20 -5.38 -7.60
CA ILE A 601 -20.63 -5.51 -7.35
C ILE A 601 -20.83 -6.32 -6.08
N ALA A 602 -21.52 -5.74 -5.09
CA ALA A 602 -21.82 -6.39 -3.82
C ALA A 602 -23.31 -6.74 -3.75
N GLU A 603 -23.61 -7.94 -3.23
CA GLU A 603 -24.95 -8.35 -2.83
C GLU A 603 -25.05 -8.34 -1.31
N VAL A 604 -25.98 -7.56 -0.77
CA VAL A 604 -26.11 -7.32 0.67
C VAL A 604 -27.53 -7.61 1.13
N ALA A 605 -27.66 -8.42 2.16
CA ALA A 605 -28.89 -8.58 2.91
C ALA A 605 -28.89 -7.64 4.12
N VAL A 606 -30.04 -7.09 4.47
CA VAL A 606 -30.20 -6.31 5.71
C VAL A 606 -31.27 -6.99 6.57
N ALA A 607 -30.89 -7.41 7.77
CA ALA A 607 -31.82 -8.00 8.73
C ALA A 607 -32.77 -6.93 9.31
N ARG A 608 -33.89 -7.36 9.88
CA ARG A 608 -34.90 -6.46 10.48
C ARG A 608 -34.34 -5.57 11.60
N ASP A 609 -33.35 -6.08 12.34
CA ASP A 609 -32.66 -5.34 13.40
C ASP A 609 -31.59 -4.37 12.87
N GLY A 610 -31.48 -4.23 11.55
CA GLY A 610 -30.56 -3.34 10.86
C GLY A 610 -29.19 -3.95 10.56
N ARG A 611 -28.90 -5.20 10.98
CA ARG A 611 -27.59 -5.81 10.70
C ARG A 611 -27.39 -6.09 9.21
N PRO A 612 -26.37 -5.51 8.56
CA PRO A 612 -26.03 -5.84 7.18
C PRO A 612 -25.24 -7.16 7.12
N ARG A 613 -25.45 -7.92 6.04
CA ARG A 613 -24.66 -9.11 5.70
C ARG A 613 -24.29 -9.06 4.24
N VAL A 614 -23.00 -8.85 3.95
CA VAL A 614 -22.46 -9.00 2.61
C VAL A 614 -22.42 -10.50 2.27
N ARG A 615 -23.12 -10.88 1.20
CA ARG A 615 -23.26 -12.29 0.80
C ARG A 615 -22.26 -12.68 -0.28
N ARG A 616 -22.10 -11.79 -1.25
CA ARG A 616 -21.32 -12.03 -2.46
C ARG A 616 -20.71 -10.74 -2.95
N VAL A 617 -19.48 -10.81 -3.44
CA VAL A 617 -18.77 -9.72 -4.11
C VAL A 617 -18.20 -10.24 -5.42
N VAL A 618 -18.57 -9.61 -6.53
CA VAL A 618 -18.02 -9.90 -7.86
C VAL A 618 -17.09 -8.76 -8.24
N CYS A 619 -15.84 -9.07 -8.55
CA CYS A 619 -14.82 -8.12 -8.94
C CYS A 619 -14.36 -8.40 -10.37
N ALA A 620 -14.34 -7.37 -11.21
CA ALA A 620 -13.62 -7.38 -12.48
C ALA A 620 -12.44 -6.43 -12.39
N VAL A 621 -11.24 -6.89 -12.77
CA VAL A 621 -10.00 -6.12 -12.66
C VAL A 621 -9.20 -6.18 -13.95
N ASP A 622 -8.84 -5.03 -14.49
CA ASP A 622 -7.87 -4.86 -15.57
C ASP A 622 -6.65 -4.10 -15.05
N CYS A 623 -5.60 -4.83 -14.69
CA CYS A 623 -4.32 -4.28 -14.26
C CYS A 623 -3.25 -4.40 -15.36
N GLY A 624 -3.64 -4.36 -16.64
CA GLY A 624 -2.69 -4.56 -17.74
C GLY A 624 -2.20 -6.00 -17.85
N ARG A 625 -0.95 -6.15 -18.30
CA ARG A 625 -0.29 -7.46 -18.39
C ARG A 625 -0.27 -8.15 -17.03
N THR A 626 -0.91 -9.31 -16.98
CA THR A 626 -0.89 -10.16 -15.79
C THR A 626 0.49 -10.80 -15.58
N VAL A 627 1.12 -10.54 -14.42
CA VAL A 627 2.38 -11.20 -14.03
C VAL A 627 2.13 -12.54 -13.37
N ASN A 628 1.28 -12.55 -12.34
CA ASN A 628 0.84 -13.78 -11.67
C ASN A 628 -0.66 -13.65 -11.32
N PRO A 629 -1.55 -14.39 -11.98
CA PRO A 629 -3.00 -14.28 -11.78
C PRO A 629 -3.44 -14.73 -10.37
N ASP A 630 -2.73 -15.67 -9.74
CA ASP A 630 -3.04 -16.13 -8.38
C ASP A 630 -2.76 -15.04 -7.35
N THR A 631 -1.61 -14.36 -7.47
CA THR A 631 -1.28 -13.20 -6.63
C THR A 631 -2.28 -12.07 -6.80
N ILE A 632 -2.72 -11.76 -8.02
CA ILE A 632 -3.74 -10.74 -8.29
C ILE A 632 -5.04 -11.11 -7.58
N ARG A 633 -5.52 -12.35 -7.78
CA ARG A 633 -6.73 -12.85 -7.12
C ARG A 633 -6.65 -12.71 -5.60
N ALA A 634 -5.58 -13.20 -4.98
CA ALA A 634 -5.38 -13.13 -3.54
C ALA A 634 -5.30 -11.69 -3.01
N GLN A 635 -4.70 -10.76 -3.76
CA GLN A 635 -4.65 -9.35 -3.38
C GLN A 635 -6.01 -8.65 -3.44
N ILE A 636 -6.82 -8.95 -4.46
CA ILE A 636 -8.19 -8.43 -4.58
C ILE A 636 -9.08 -9.02 -3.48
N GLU A 637 -9.04 -10.34 -3.26
CA GLU A 637 -9.80 -11.02 -2.19
C GLU A 637 -9.45 -10.47 -0.81
N GLY A 638 -8.15 -10.40 -0.48
CA GLY A 638 -7.70 -9.83 0.79
C GLY A 638 -8.00 -8.33 0.91
N GLY A 639 -7.99 -7.59 -0.20
CA GLY A 639 -8.38 -6.18 -0.24
C GLY A 639 -9.87 -5.98 0.06
N VAL A 640 -10.74 -6.79 -0.55
CA VAL A 640 -12.18 -6.79 -0.29
C VAL A 640 -12.46 -7.04 1.19
N ILE A 641 -11.87 -8.08 1.79
CA ILE A 641 -12.05 -8.38 3.22
C ILE A 641 -11.56 -7.24 4.12
N PHE A 642 -10.41 -6.63 3.81
CA PHE A 642 -9.84 -5.53 4.58
C PHE A 642 -10.72 -4.26 4.48
N GLY A 643 -11.18 -3.93 3.27
CA GLY A 643 -12.10 -2.80 3.06
C GLY A 643 -13.48 -3.03 3.67
N LEU A 644 -14.01 -4.25 3.66
CA LEU A 644 -15.24 -4.61 4.37
C LEU A 644 -15.11 -4.46 5.88
N THR A 645 -13.97 -4.89 6.44
CA THR A 645 -13.69 -4.72 7.87
C THR A 645 -13.75 -3.23 8.25
N ALA A 646 -13.10 -2.37 7.47
CA ALA A 646 -13.15 -0.93 7.68
C ALA A 646 -14.56 -0.36 7.52
N ALA A 647 -15.30 -0.75 6.48
CA ALA A 647 -16.64 -0.23 6.21
C ALA A 647 -17.68 -0.65 7.25
N LEU A 648 -17.55 -1.84 7.83
CA LEU A 648 -18.52 -2.39 8.79
C LEU A 648 -18.15 -2.08 10.25
N TYR A 649 -16.86 -2.02 10.58
CA TYR A 649 -16.39 -2.00 11.97
C TYR A 649 -15.33 -0.93 12.28
N GLY A 650 -14.60 -0.45 11.28
CA GLY A 650 -13.42 0.39 11.49
C GLY A 650 -13.77 1.81 11.93
N GLU A 651 -13.45 2.16 13.18
CA GLU A 651 -13.49 3.52 13.70
C GLU A 651 -12.50 3.66 14.85
N ILE A 652 -11.61 4.65 14.78
CA ILE A 652 -10.84 5.14 15.92
C ILE A 652 -11.48 6.41 16.43
N THR A 653 -11.88 6.40 17.71
CA THR A 653 -12.49 7.53 18.40
C THR A 653 -11.67 8.00 19.58
N LEU A 654 -11.85 9.27 19.93
CA LEU A 654 -11.18 9.94 21.02
C LEU A 654 -12.19 10.44 22.05
N GLU A 655 -11.86 10.24 23.32
CA GLU A 655 -12.51 10.90 24.45
C GLU A 655 -11.45 11.36 25.46
N LYS A 656 -11.51 12.62 25.90
CA LYS A 656 -10.52 13.24 26.81
C LYS A 656 -9.08 13.09 26.30
N GLY A 657 -8.90 13.21 24.99
CA GLY A 657 -7.62 13.07 24.29
C GLY A 657 -7.07 11.65 24.23
N ARG A 658 -7.85 10.64 24.62
CA ARG A 658 -7.45 9.22 24.66
C ARG A 658 -8.15 8.44 23.56
N VAL A 659 -7.43 7.52 22.93
CA VAL A 659 -8.00 6.59 21.96
C VAL A 659 -8.79 5.49 22.69
N MET A 660 -10.04 5.31 22.28
CA MET A 660 -11.00 4.46 23.00
C MET A 660 -10.87 2.97 22.63
N GLN A 661 -10.44 2.68 21.42
CA GLN A 661 -10.23 1.32 20.95
C GLN A 661 -8.80 0.86 21.26
N GLY A 662 -8.64 -0.40 21.67
CA GLY A 662 -7.31 -0.93 22.03
C GLY A 662 -7.01 -2.33 21.50
N ASN A 663 -8.01 -3.20 21.33
CA ASN A 663 -7.77 -4.56 20.86
C ASN A 663 -8.95 -5.04 20.01
N PHE A 664 -8.90 -6.26 19.46
CA PHE A 664 -9.91 -6.79 18.54
C PHE A 664 -11.31 -7.00 19.16
N ASP A 665 -11.45 -6.81 20.47
CA ASP A 665 -12.73 -6.72 21.17
C ASP A 665 -13.40 -5.35 21.00
N SER A 666 -12.62 -4.28 20.91
CA SER A 666 -13.04 -2.88 20.78
C SER A 666 -12.79 -2.29 19.38
N TYR A 667 -11.91 -2.89 18.58
CA TYR A 667 -11.66 -2.63 17.17
C TYR A 667 -11.82 -3.93 16.36
N PRO A 668 -13.06 -4.33 16.05
CA PRO A 668 -13.32 -5.66 15.50
C PRO A 668 -12.73 -5.85 14.10
N MET A 669 -12.22 -7.07 13.87
CA MET A 669 -11.83 -7.55 12.53
C MET A 669 -12.87 -8.53 12.02
N MET A 670 -13.19 -8.47 10.72
CA MET A 670 -14.10 -9.43 10.10
C MET A 670 -13.64 -10.87 10.36
N ARG A 671 -14.58 -11.72 10.79
CA ARG A 671 -14.39 -13.14 11.05
C ARG A 671 -14.73 -13.99 9.82
N ILE A 672 -14.25 -15.23 9.81
CA ILE A 672 -14.40 -16.15 8.67
C ILE A 672 -15.88 -16.48 8.37
N ASP A 673 -16.74 -16.51 9.40
CA ASP A 673 -18.17 -16.76 9.26
C ASP A 673 -18.95 -15.56 8.70
N GLU A 674 -18.33 -14.39 8.63
CA GLU A 674 -18.88 -13.16 8.07
C GLU A 674 -18.43 -12.92 6.62
N ALA A 675 -17.32 -13.52 6.21
CA ALA A 675 -16.71 -13.33 4.90
C ALA A 675 -17.71 -13.70 3.77
N PRO A 676 -17.88 -12.84 2.75
CA PRO A 676 -18.73 -13.14 1.60
C PRO A 676 -18.05 -14.14 0.65
N ALA A 677 -18.83 -14.71 -0.26
CA ALA A 677 -18.26 -15.32 -1.46
C ALA A 677 -17.63 -14.22 -2.32
N ILE A 678 -16.34 -14.34 -2.68
CA ILE A 678 -15.64 -13.36 -3.51
C ILE A 678 -15.24 -14.01 -4.83
N GLU A 679 -15.61 -13.38 -5.94
CA GLU A 679 -15.22 -13.80 -7.28
C GLU A 679 -14.36 -12.73 -7.94
N VAL A 680 -13.17 -13.12 -8.38
CA VAL A 680 -12.25 -12.22 -9.11
C VAL A 680 -12.13 -12.67 -10.56
N HIS A 681 -12.47 -11.77 -11.47
CA HIS A 681 -12.34 -11.93 -12.92
C HIS A 681 -11.28 -10.96 -13.44
N ILE A 682 -10.17 -11.52 -13.95
CA ILE A 682 -9.04 -10.74 -14.45
C ILE A 682 -9.23 -10.52 -15.95
N ILE A 683 -9.26 -9.26 -16.37
CA ILE A 683 -9.18 -8.87 -17.78
C ILE A 683 -7.71 -8.77 -18.13
N ASN A 684 -7.24 -9.69 -18.97
CA ASN A 684 -5.87 -9.66 -19.45
C ASN A 684 -5.78 -8.73 -20.66
N SER A 685 -5.17 -7.55 -20.48
CA SER A 685 -4.93 -6.59 -21.55
C SER A 685 -3.44 -6.47 -21.88
N ASP A 686 -3.12 -5.95 -23.06
CA ASP A 686 -1.74 -5.76 -23.52
C ASP A 686 -1.06 -4.49 -22.94
N ALA A 687 -1.78 -3.73 -22.10
CA ALA A 687 -1.23 -2.55 -21.43
C ALA A 687 -0.10 -2.90 -20.45
N ALA A 688 0.73 -1.92 -20.10
CA ALA A 688 1.74 -2.10 -19.05
C ALA A 688 1.07 -2.55 -17.73
N PRO A 689 1.74 -3.38 -16.90
CA PRO A 689 1.15 -3.82 -15.65
C PRO A 689 0.88 -2.64 -14.71
N GLY A 690 -0.33 -2.59 -14.16
CA GLY A 690 -0.73 -1.75 -13.05
C GLY A 690 -0.48 -2.43 -11.70
N GLY A 691 -0.87 -1.75 -10.62
CA GLY A 691 -0.75 -2.26 -9.26
C GLY A 691 -2.06 -2.80 -8.70
N VAL A 692 -1.98 -3.79 -7.82
CA VAL A 692 -3.16 -4.53 -7.31
C VAL A 692 -3.22 -4.58 -5.78
N GLY A 693 -2.31 -3.90 -5.08
CA GLY A 693 -2.27 -3.90 -3.61
C GLY A 693 -3.46 -3.18 -2.99
N GLU A 694 -3.85 -2.04 -3.55
CA GLU A 694 -4.87 -1.13 -3.05
C GLU A 694 -6.29 -1.34 -3.63
N PRO A 695 -6.49 -1.61 -4.94
CA PRO A 695 -7.80 -1.49 -5.60
C PRO A 695 -8.95 -2.26 -4.96
N GLY A 696 -8.70 -3.50 -4.50
CA GLY A 696 -9.73 -4.32 -3.84
C GLY A 696 -10.31 -3.67 -2.58
N THR A 697 -9.47 -2.93 -1.85
CA THR A 697 -9.82 -2.25 -0.60
C THR A 697 -10.64 -0.99 -0.85
N SER A 698 -10.23 -0.18 -1.83
CA SER A 698 -10.85 1.14 -2.06
C SER A 698 -12.25 1.03 -2.68
N ALA A 699 -12.48 0.03 -3.54
CA ALA A 699 -13.74 -0.07 -4.28
C ALA A 699 -14.90 -0.71 -3.51
N ILE A 700 -14.67 -1.41 -2.39
CA ILE A 700 -15.72 -2.24 -1.77
C ILE A 700 -16.76 -1.47 -0.94
N ALA A 701 -16.33 -0.48 -0.15
CA ALA A 701 -17.23 0.31 0.69
C ALA A 701 -18.40 0.95 -0.09
N PRO A 702 -18.17 1.65 -1.23
CA PRO A 702 -19.27 2.21 -2.02
C PRO A 702 -20.23 1.15 -2.57
N ALA A 703 -19.72 0.02 -3.09
CA ALA A 703 -20.58 -1.05 -3.60
C ALA A 703 -21.53 -1.59 -2.50
N VAL A 704 -21.05 -1.72 -1.26
CA VAL A 704 -21.86 -2.17 -0.12
C VAL A 704 -22.91 -1.14 0.29
N VAL A 705 -22.57 0.14 0.44
CA VAL A 705 -23.58 1.15 0.83
C VAL A 705 -24.62 1.37 -0.27
N ASN A 706 -24.23 1.24 -1.55
CA ASN A 706 -25.17 1.29 -2.68
C ASN A 706 -26.12 0.09 -2.67
N ALA A 707 -25.62 -1.10 -2.32
CA ALA A 707 -26.45 -2.30 -2.17
C ALA A 707 -27.44 -2.17 -1.00
N ILE A 708 -27.00 -1.59 0.12
CA ILE A 708 -27.85 -1.29 1.28
C ILE A 708 -28.94 -0.29 0.90
N PHE A 709 -28.60 0.76 0.15
CA PHE A 709 -29.62 1.70 -0.34
C PHE A 709 -30.64 0.99 -1.25
N ALA A 710 -30.19 0.14 -2.17
CA ALA A 710 -31.08 -0.56 -3.09
C ALA A 710 -32.14 -1.43 -2.38
N VAL A 711 -31.85 -1.94 -1.18
CA VAL A 711 -32.79 -2.77 -0.40
C VAL A 711 -33.55 -2.02 0.70
N THR A 712 -32.98 -0.94 1.25
CA THR A 712 -33.56 -0.22 2.39
C THR A 712 -34.11 1.16 2.06
N GLY A 713 -33.71 1.75 0.93
CA GLY A 713 -33.92 3.15 0.60
C GLY A 713 -33.12 4.14 1.46
N LYS A 714 -32.26 3.66 2.39
CA LYS A 714 -31.47 4.51 3.27
C LYS A 714 -30.09 4.77 2.69
N ARG A 715 -29.74 6.06 2.53
CA ARG A 715 -28.41 6.50 2.10
C ARG A 715 -27.47 6.62 3.29
N LEU A 716 -26.36 5.90 3.24
CA LEU A 716 -25.29 5.98 4.24
C LEU A 716 -24.13 6.79 3.68
N ARG A 717 -23.83 7.93 4.31
CA ARG A 717 -22.73 8.83 3.90
C ARG A 717 -21.59 8.89 4.91
N ARG A 718 -21.71 8.16 6.02
CA ARG A 718 -20.69 8.07 7.06
C ARG A 718 -20.32 6.60 7.30
N LEU A 719 -19.03 6.34 7.43
CA LEU A 719 -18.51 5.04 7.87
C LEU A 719 -18.09 5.09 9.36
N PRO A 720 -18.09 3.94 10.08
CA PRO A 720 -18.55 2.63 9.62
C PRO A 720 -20.09 2.52 9.59
N ILE A 721 -20.61 1.49 8.93
CA ILE A 721 -22.04 1.21 8.81
C ILE A 721 -22.59 0.75 10.17
N LYS A 722 -23.43 1.57 10.81
CA LYS A 722 -24.04 1.22 12.11
C LYS A 722 -25.41 0.60 11.89
N SER A 723 -25.68 -0.52 12.55
CA SER A 723 -26.99 -1.22 12.43
C SER A 723 -28.15 -0.32 12.87
N GLU A 724 -27.90 0.59 13.81
CA GLU A 724 -28.86 1.59 14.30
C GLU A 724 -29.39 2.48 13.17
N ASP A 725 -28.52 2.88 12.24
CA ASP A 725 -28.90 3.69 11.07
C ASP A 725 -29.85 2.92 10.14
N LEU A 726 -29.83 1.59 10.19
CA LEU A 726 -30.55 0.70 9.28
C LEU A 726 -31.86 0.13 9.85
N ARG A 727 -32.13 0.26 11.16
CA ARG A 727 -33.39 -0.23 11.77
C ARG A 727 -34.63 0.38 11.10
N SER A 728 -35.59 -0.44 10.70
CA SER A 728 -36.88 0.06 10.21
C SER A 728 -37.70 0.63 11.37
N ALA A 729 -38.40 1.76 11.15
CA ALA A 729 -39.23 2.40 12.17
C ALA A 729 -40.54 1.63 12.49
N GLN A 730 -40.73 0.43 11.97
CA GLN A 730 -41.97 -0.35 12.13
C GLN A 730 -41.84 -1.34 13.29
N GLY A 731 -41.80 -0.79 14.50
CA GLY A 731 -41.91 -1.50 15.77
C GLY A 731 -43.28 -1.37 16.46
N ASP A 732 -44.18 -0.51 15.95
CA ASP A 732 -45.58 -0.46 16.39
C ASP A 732 -46.49 -0.86 15.22
N GLY A 733 -47.35 -1.84 15.49
CA GLY A 733 -48.13 -2.55 14.48
C GLY A 733 -49.14 -1.70 13.71
N THR A 734 -49.55 -2.28 12.58
CA THR A 734 -50.68 -1.90 11.68
C THR A 734 -50.39 -0.81 10.63
N HIS A 735 -50.09 -1.21 9.38
CA HIS A 735 -50.99 -1.13 8.19
C HIS A 735 -50.22 -1.30 6.84
N PRO A 736 -50.88 -1.53 5.68
CA PRO A 736 -50.45 -2.46 4.65
C PRO A 736 -49.71 -1.80 3.45
N ALA A 737 -49.10 -2.66 2.63
CA ALA A 737 -48.27 -2.33 1.48
C ALA A 737 -48.99 -1.50 0.38
N PRO A 738 -48.28 -0.60 -0.35
CA PRO A 738 -48.77 -0.06 -1.60
C PRO A 738 -48.30 -0.89 -2.81
N HIS A 739 -49.16 -0.90 -3.84
CA HIS A 739 -49.02 -1.54 -5.15
C HIS A 739 -47.92 -0.95 -6.03
#